data_AF-A0A139WT56-F1
#
_entry.id   AF-A0A139WT56-F1
#
_cell.length_a   1.000
_cell.length_b   1.000
_cell.length_c   1.000
_cell.angle_alpha   90.00
_cell.angle_beta   90.00
_cell.angle_gamma   90.00
#
_symmetry.space_group_name_H-M   'P 1'
#
loop_
_entity.id
_entity.type
_entity.pdbx_description
1 polymer ?
#
loop_
_entity_poly.entity_id
_entity_poly.type
_entity_poly.pdbx_seq_one_letter_code
_entity_poly.pdbx_strand_id
1 'polypeptide(L)'
;MNPRHIKEITDPNRIAVAPYNFVELPSKIVEIKEEDLPQQNIYSKNRYTGSIQCKLTTESPLYIRCGLTKEEFACGAESKDLPNFFYTEPEFKHLKPVLPGSSLRGMIHNLVEIISFSKITKVINKKPFYRSLGDKALKEIYSSNFIEESKLAHPNNPSKQIPCYRSKVHTGFIRVRNNGYIIEECGYGRIDRVNIPYDITKPCPPLYLGKKPGVFPNWKYQHQNLYVDIDANEKNYFFQRQVTTDRRTGKQKERHQDIYLRYRSVNSASLRQSSGMTAATLVITGDMRYKHLEFVFLQENLKEYQIPREVIQRFHDDDQITKWQEDAFPKGKPNKSRKNDGHLRDGEPVFFLLNEDGETIRFLGRAQMFRLPYDLSPYDLIPENLCDRSKTDIAEAIFGYVGGQERKECRAGRVFFSDAVCTQPGNVWLQGDFEKTLTPKILGSPKPTTFQHYLVQTREKPEDLQHYSPQKKEYQTTIRGHKLYWHKQNLQIADIEAGIKKSDVNKIEKPSSQHTKIKPIKVGVQFTFDIHFENLTDIELGAILWILQKAAEPKYCLSLGMGKPLGMGAVKIEHQLLLSNRQERYSKLFSSSHQWLSGEDNQSKTDSILTDCINAFEQFIVNNIHLDDHPEGHNAVKLNEIPRIKMLLLMLQCDRPPSSNDTRYMTIEAKEYINRPVLPTPFQVMGELGQDKRRFRNTSNVNLPKPTTNIPLAKASQQFKVGQILDATVSNIKGVKVTYQLPDGIKKTTEEHKAAKFLEAGQNVKVKITAVKDDGSIKNVKYHE
;
A
#
# COMPACT_ATOMS: atom_id res chain seq x y z
N MET A 1 -19.54 8.35 6.32
CA MET A 1 -19.15 8.21 4.91
C MET A 1 -17.64 8.32 4.85
N ASN A 2 -16.99 7.38 4.16
CA ASN A 2 -15.57 7.49 3.85
C ASN A 2 -15.32 8.76 3.03
N PRO A 3 -14.18 9.45 3.20
CA PRO A 3 -13.85 10.58 2.34
C PRO A 3 -13.86 10.13 0.87
N ARG A 4 -14.40 10.97 -0.01
CA ARG A 4 -14.43 10.70 -1.46
C ARG A 4 -13.42 11.56 -2.18
N HIS A 5 -12.81 10.97 -3.21
CA HIS A 5 -11.87 11.68 -4.06
C HIS A 5 -12.57 12.76 -4.87
N ILE A 6 -11.92 13.91 -5.02
CA ILE A 6 -12.40 15.07 -5.78
C ILE A 6 -13.01 14.61 -7.10
N LYS A 7 -14.17 15.18 -7.43
CA LYS A 7 -14.95 14.78 -8.61
C LYS A 7 -14.18 15.07 -9.90
N GLU A 8 -13.64 16.27 -9.97
CA GLU A 8 -12.95 16.82 -11.13
C GLU A 8 -11.77 17.68 -10.66
N ILE A 9 -10.64 17.53 -11.35
CA ILE A 9 -9.48 18.41 -11.23
C ILE A 9 -9.57 19.45 -12.34
N THR A 10 -9.75 20.71 -11.97
CA THR A 10 -10.07 21.78 -12.94
C THR A 10 -8.83 22.46 -13.52
N ASP A 11 -7.72 22.51 -12.77
CA ASP A 11 -6.45 23.06 -13.27
C ASP A 11 -5.68 22.00 -14.08
N PRO A 12 -5.47 22.17 -15.39
CA PRO A 12 -4.75 21.21 -16.22
C PRO A 12 -3.31 20.94 -15.73
N ASN A 13 -2.67 21.91 -15.07
CA ASN A 13 -1.32 21.75 -14.53
C ASN A 13 -1.27 20.87 -13.28
N ARG A 14 -2.44 20.51 -12.74
CA ARG A 14 -2.61 19.69 -11.55
C ARG A 14 -3.16 18.30 -11.87
N ILE A 15 -3.44 17.99 -13.12
CA ILE A 15 -3.85 16.65 -13.56
C ILE A 15 -2.61 15.77 -13.68
N ALA A 16 -2.57 14.68 -12.93
CA ALA A 16 -1.53 13.67 -13.07
C ALA A 16 -1.93 12.63 -14.11
N VAL A 17 -0.92 12.04 -14.75
CA VAL A 17 -1.09 10.91 -15.68
C VAL A 17 -0.44 9.65 -15.09
N ALA A 18 -1.10 8.51 -15.24
CA ALA A 18 -0.59 7.23 -14.80
C ALA A 18 -1.21 6.07 -15.60
N PRO A 19 -0.51 4.95 -15.77
CA PRO A 19 -1.06 3.77 -16.45
C PRO A 19 -2.09 3.01 -15.60
N TYR A 20 -2.45 3.55 -14.43
CA TYR A 20 -3.37 2.95 -13.50
C TYR A 20 -4.31 3.99 -12.93
N ASN A 21 -5.44 3.51 -12.44
CA ASN A 21 -6.35 4.26 -11.59
C ASN A 21 -6.97 3.33 -10.54
N PHE A 22 -7.96 3.81 -9.80
CA PHE A 22 -8.54 3.09 -8.68
C PHE A 22 -10.05 2.99 -8.80
N VAL A 23 -10.58 1.82 -8.43
CA VAL A 23 -11.98 1.67 -8.05
C VAL A 23 -12.09 1.95 -6.56
N GLU A 24 -12.94 2.90 -6.20
CA GLU A 24 -13.06 3.37 -4.82
C GLU A 24 -13.48 2.27 -3.84
N LEU A 25 -13.17 2.50 -2.55
CA LEU A 25 -13.60 1.60 -1.47
C LEU A 25 -15.13 1.60 -1.35
N PRO A 26 -15.74 0.46 -0.95
CA PRO A 26 -17.14 0.46 -0.56
C PRO A 26 -17.32 1.23 0.77
N SER A 27 -18.54 1.65 1.08
CA SER A 27 -18.83 2.26 2.37
C SER A 27 -19.07 1.22 3.48
N LYS A 28 -19.41 -0.02 3.10
CA LYS A 28 -19.70 -1.15 3.99
C LYS A 28 -19.34 -2.49 3.29
N ILE A 29 -18.96 -3.50 4.07
CA ILE A 29 -18.83 -4.88 3.61
C ILE A 29 -20.22 -5.49 3.37
N VAL A 30 -20.43 -6.11 2.20
CA VAL A 30 -21.61 -6.97 2.00
C VAL A 30 -21.30 -8.36 2.55
N GLU A 31 -22.04 -8.75 3.57
CA GLU A 31 -21.77 -9.92 4.40
C GLU A 31 -22.61 -11.13 3.95
N ILE A 32 -22.02 -12.32 4.04
CA ILE A 32 -22.73 -13.59 3.98
C ILE A 32 -22.86 -14.11 5.42
N LYS A 33 -24.10 -14.41 5.82
CA LYS A 33 -24.33 -14.94 7.17
C LYS A 33 -23.78 -16.35 7.28
N GLU A 34 -23.34 -16.71 8.47
CA GLU A 34 -22.76 -18.02 8.74
C GLU A 34 -23.74 -19.18 8.50
N GLU A 35 -25.03 -18.96 8.79
CA GLU A 35 -26.13 -19.90 8.50
C GLU A 35 -26.32 -20.18 6.99
N ASP A 36 -25.92 -19.23 6.13
CA ASP A 36 -26.00 -19.35 4.68
C ASP A 36 -24.76 -20.03 4.08
N LEU A 37 -23.78 -20.42 4.90
CA LEU A 37 -22.60 -21.12 4.42
C LEU A 37 -22.84 -22.64 4.41
N PRO A 38 -22.50 -23.36 3.32
CA PRO A 38 -22.68 -24.80 3.28
C PRO A 38 -21.70 -25.51 4.23
N GLN A 39 -22.10 -26.68 4.71
CA GLN A 39 -21.20 -27.60 5.42
C GLN A 39 -20.09 -28.06 4.47
N GLN A 40 -18.85 -28.18 4.96
CA GLN A 40 -17.68 -28.43 4.13
C GLN A 40 -17.61 -29.86 3.55
N ASN A 41 -18.32 -30.82 4.15
CA ASN A 41 -18.18 -32.24 3.84
C ASN A 41 -19.42 -32.88 3.19
N ILE A 42 -20.37 -32.07 2.68
CA ILE A 42 -21.64 -32.57 2.15
C ILE A 42 -22.04 -31.83 0.87
N TYR A 43 -22.47 -32.55 -0.17
CA TYR A 43 -23.14 -31.96 -1.33
C TYR A 43 -24.58 -31.57 -0.97
N SER A 44 -24.92 -30.30 -1.17
CA SER A 44 -26.22 -29.73 -0.82
C SER A 44 -27.16 -29.77 -2.02
N LYS A 45 -28.40 -30.23 -1.80
CA LYS A 45 -29.41 -30.35 -2.89
C LYS A 45 -29.82 -29.02 -3.52
N ASN A 46 -29.79 -27.93 -2.76
CA ASN A 46 -30.24 -26.59 -3.22
C ASN A 46 -29.08 -25.71 -3.69
N ARG A 47 -27.97 -26.31 -4.11
CA ARG A 47 -26.74 -25.60 -4.49
C ARG A 47 -26.14 -26.21 -5.74
N TYR A 48 -25.46 -25.37 -6.52
CA TYR A 48 -24.90 -25.75 -7.81
C TYR A 48 -23.51 -26.38 -7.65
N THR A 49 -23.30 -27.46 -8.37
CA THR A 49 -21.99 -28.09 -8.54
C THR A 49 -21.81 -28.36 -10.03
N GLY A 50 -20.62 -28.09 -10.57
CA GLY A 50 -20.40 -28.20 -12.00
C GLY A 50 -19.06 -27.66 -12.44
N SER A 51 -18.98 -27.28 -13.70
CA SER A 51 -17.82 -26.65 -14.30
C SER A 51 -18.23 -25.53 -15.25
N ILE A 52 -17.33 -24.57 -15.45
CA ILE A 52 -17.43 -23.57 -16.50
C ILE A 52 -16.26 -23.79 -17.43
N GLN A 53 -16.54 -24.18 -18.67
CA GLN A 53 -15.52 -24.30 -19.70
C GLN A 53 -15.23 -22.92 -20.24
N CYS A 54 -13.95 -22.54 -20.32
CA CYS A 54 -13.52 -21.21 -20.70
C CYS A 54 -12.55 -21.26 -21.87
N LYS A 55 -12.76 -20.36 -22.83
CA LYS A 55 -11.83 -20.07 -23.92
C LYS A 55 -11.33 -18.65 -23.78
N LEU A 56 -10.04 -18.51 -23.52
CA LEU A 56 -9.36 -17.24 -23.32
C LEU A 56 -8.64 -16.84 -24.61
N THR A 57 -8.80 -15.59 -25.03
CA THR A 57 -8.06 -15.00 -26.15
C THR A 57 -7.28 -13.77 -25.69
N THR A 58 -6.00 -13.67 -26.06
CA THR A 58 -5.19 -12.48 -25.76
C THR A 58 -5.58 -11.31 -26.68
N GLU A 59 -5.88 -10.15 -26.10
CA GLU A 59 -6.22 -8.90 -26.83
C GLU A 59 -5.03 -7.90 -26.85
N SER A 60 -3.97 -8.26 -26.14
CA SER A 60 -2.67 -7.57 -26.16
C SER A 60 -1.57 -8.60 -25.92
N PRO A 61 -0.28 -8.26 -26.14
CA PRO A 61 0.80 -9.13 -25.73
C PRO A 61 0.69 -9.50 -24.25
N LEU A 62 1.02 -10.73 -23.89
CA LEU A 62 0.85 -11.23 -22.53
C LEU A 62 2.15 -11.80 -21.98
N TYR A 63 2.41 -11.55 -20.70
CA TYR A 63 3.59 -12.06 -20.02
C TYR A 63 3.25 -12.57 -18.62
N ILE A 64 3.58 -13.83 -18.37
CA ILE A 64 3.57 -14.48 -17.06
C ILE A 64 4.91 -15.18 -16.92
N ARG A 65 5.65 -14.89 -15.85
CA ARG A 65 6.95 -15.49 -15.61
C ARG A 65 6.81 -16.89 -15.03
N CYS A 66 7.69 -17.80 -15.43
CA CYS A 66 7.85 -19.09 -14.78
C CYS A 66 8.46 -18.95 -13.37
N GLY A 67 8.10 -19.87 -12.47
CA GLY A 67 8.77 -19.99 -11.16
C GLY A 67 10.21 -20.50 -11.31
N LEU A 68 10.97 -20.39 -10.22
CA LEU A 68 12.28 -21.04 -10.10
C LEU A 68 12.08 -22.55 -9.93
N THR A 69 12.93 -23.38 -10.53
CA THR A 69 13.05 -24.78 -10.10
C THR A 69 13.66 -24.85 -8.70
N LYS A 70 13.57 -26.02 -8.05
CA LYS A 70 14.18 -26.21 -6.71
C LYS A 70 15.69 -26.00 -6.75
N GLU A 71 16.33 -26.44 -7.82
CA GLU A 71 17.76 -26.34 -8.06
C GLU A 71 18.17 -24.87 -8.30
N GLU A 72 17.41 -24.14 -9.11
CA GLU A 72 17.64 -22.70 -9.35
C GLU A 72 17.50 -21.89 -8.06
N PHE A 73 16.46 -22.17 -7.27
CA PHE A 73 16.25 -21.51 -5.98
C PHE A 73 17.39 -21.82 -4.99
N ALA A 74 17.84 -23.09 -4.91
CA ALA A 74 18.93 -23.51 -4.03
C ALA A 74 20.28 -22.85 -4.41
N CYS A 75 20.49 -22.61 -5.70
CA CYS A 75 21.66 -21.89 -6.22
C CYS A 75 21.60 -20.36 -6.03
N GLY A 76 20.53 -19.83 -5.44
CA GLY A 76 20.35 -18.40 -5.22
C GLY A 76 20.02 -17.61 -6.49
N ALA A 77 19.50 -18.27 -7.53
CA ALA A 77 19.02 -17.59 -8.72
C ALA A 77 17.85 -16.67 -8.37
N GLU A 78 17.84 -15.46 -8.94
CA GLU A 78 16.73 -14.55 -8.75
C GLU A 78 15.72 -14.69 -9.90
N SER A 79 14.43 -14.60 -9.57
CA SER A 79 13.36 -14.66 -10.57
C SER A 79 13.55 -13.64 -11.71
N LYS A 80 14.22 -12.51 -11.47
CA LYS A 80 14.48 -11.48 -12.51
C LYS A 80 15.41 -11.96 -13.62
N ASP A 81 16.18 -13.02 -13.39
CA ASP A 81 17.15 -13.58 -14.33
C ASP A 81 16.51 -14.62 -15.27
N LEU A 82 15.27 -15.04 -14.99
CA LEU A 82 14.53 -16.01 -15.79
C LEU A 82 13.49 -15.34 -16.71
N PRO A 83 13.75 -15.29 -18.03
CA PRO A 83 12.83 -14.64 -18.97
C PRO A 83 11.68 -15.54 -19.41
N ASN A 84 11.75 -16.85 -19.11
CA ASN A 84 10.82 -17.83 -19.63
C ASN A 84 9.39 -17.56 -19.17
N PHE A 85 8.47 -17.73 -20.13
CA PHE A 85 7.05 -17.78 -19.86
C PHE A 85 6.71 -19.03 -19.06
N PHE A 86 5.61 -19.04 -18.30
CA PHE A 86 5.20 -20.21 -17.51
C PHE A 86 4.91 -21.44 -18.39
N TYR A 87 5.37 -22.61 -17.94
CA TYR A 87 5.17 -23.90 -18.60
C TYR A 87 5.06 -25.01 -17.55
N THR A 88 4.39 -26.09 -17.88
CA THR A 88 4.28 -27.31 -17.05
C THR A 88 5.16 -28.44 -17.58
N GLU A 89 5.41 -28.48 -18.89
CA GLU A 89 6.21 -29.51 -19.56
C GLU A 89 7.49 -28.87 -20.15
N PRO A 90 8.67 -29.09 -19.55
CA PRO A 90 9.92 -28.45 -19.98
C PRO A 90 10.28 -28.70 -21.45
N GLU A 91 9.97 -29.89 -21.97
CA GLU A 91 10.23 -30.29 -23.35
C GLU A 91 9.40 -29.47 -24.36
N PHE A 92 8.17 -29.12 -23.99
CA PHE A 92 7.22 -28.41 -24.86
C PHE A 92 7.10 -26.91 -24.55
N LYS A 93 7.95 -26.36 -23.66
CA LYS A 93 7.87 -24.95 -23.23
C LYS A 93 7.91 -23.91 -24.36
N HIS A 94 8.49 -24.27 -25.50
CA HIS A 94 8.60 -23.42 -26.69
C HIS A 94 7.38 -23.51 -27.63
N LEU A 95 6.55 -24.55 -27.49
CA LEU A 95 5.37 -24.81 -28.32
C LEU A 95 4.06 -24.59 -27.58
N LYS A 96 4.02 -24.97 -26.29
CA LYS A 96 2.81 -24.99 -25.46
C LYS A 96 3.03 -24.16 -24.19
N PRO A 97 3.03 -22.81 -24.28
CA PRO A 97 3.00 -22.00 -23.07
C PRO A 97 1.70 -22.28 -22.30
N VAL A 98 1.76 -22.11 -20.97
CA VAL A 98 0.63 -22.37 -20.07
C VAL A 98 0.34 -21.12 -19.25
N LEU A 99 -0.94 -20.82 -19.03
CA LEU A 99 -1.34 -19.84 -18.02
C LEU A 99 -1.68 -20.59 -16.73
N PRO A 100 -0.98 -20.31 -15.62
CA PRO A 100 -1.23 -21.05 -14.39
C PRO A 100 -2.63 -20.76 -13.83
N GLY A 101 -3.34 -21.80 -13.39
CA GLY A 101 -4.68 -21.71 -12.82
C GLY A 101 -4.74 -20.78 -11.61
N SER A 102 -3.65 -20.66 -10.86
CA SER A 102 -3.52 -19.69 -9.76
C SER A 102 -3.59 -18.22 -10.21
N SER A 103 -3.08 -17.89 -11.40
CA SER A 103 -3.17 -16.54 -11.98
C SER A 103 -4.58 -16.25 -12.49
N LEU A 104 -5.25 -17.25 -13.07
CA LEU A 104 -6.65 -17.14 -13.50
C LEU A 104 -7.58 -16.97 -12.29
N ARG A 105 -7.39 -17.79 -11.25
CA ARG A 105 -8.08 -17.66 -9.96
C ARG A 105 -7.86 -16.27 -9.36
N GLY A 106 -6.61 -15.79 -9.33
CA GLY A 106 -6.30 -14.46 -8.79
C GLY A 106 -6.96 -13.31 -9.56
N MET A 107 -7.06 -13.43 -10.89
CA MET A 107 -7.75 -12.46 -11.75
C MET A 107 -9.25 -12.38 -11.42
N ILE A 108 -9.94 -13.53 -11.39
CA ILE A 108 -11.38 -13.57 -11.06
C ILE A 108 -11.63 -13.18 -9.61
N HIS A 109 -10.83 -13.68 -8.66
CA HIS A 109 -10.92 -13.35 -7.23
C HIS A 109 -10.89 -11.84 -6.96
N ASN A 110 -9.93 -11.13 -7.56
CA ASN A 110 -9.82 -9.68 -7.36
C ASN A 110 -11.03 -8.92 -7.91
N LEU A 111 -11.63 -9.40 -9.00
CA LEU A 111 -12.83 -8.80 -9.56
C LEU A 111 -14.05 -9.10 -8.68
N VAL A 112 -14.18 -10.34 -8.16
CA VAL A 112 -15.22 -10.70 -7.19
C VAL A 112 -15.13 -9.82 -5.95
N GLU A 113 -13.94 -9.60 -5.38
CA GLU A 113 -13.74 -8.69 -4.24
C GLU A 113 -14.31 -7.28 -4.51
N ILE A 114 -14.10 -6.75 -5.72
CA ILE A 114 -14.57 -5.42 -6.10
C ILE A 114 -16.09 -5.40 -6.26
N ILE A 115 -16.65 -6.30 -7.07
CA ILE A 115 -18.07 -6.27 -7.44
C ILE A 115 -19.00 -6.71 -6.30
N SER A 116 -18.47 -7.48 -5.35
CA SER A 116 -19.22 -7.98 -4.20
C SER A 116 -19.01 -7.20 -2.91
N PHE A 117 -18.31 -6.06 -2.97
CA PHE A 117 -18.11 -5.17 -1.82
C PHE A 117 -17.43 -5.89 -0.64
N SER A 118 -16.45 -6.75 -0.96
CA SER A 118 -15.65 -7.47 0.02
C SER A 118 -14.76 -6.53 0.84
N LYS A 119 -14.26 -7.07 1.96
CA LYS A 119 -13.25 -6.39 2.78
C LYS A 119 -11.93 -6.24 2.04
N ILE A 120 -11.12 -5.29 2.46
CA ILE A 120 -9.79 -5.06 1.90
C ILE A 120 -8.71 -5.43 2.92
N THR A 121 -8.03 -6.54 2.67
CA THR A 121 -7.07 -7.13 3.63
C THR A 121 -5.64 -7.18 3.08
N LYS A 122 -5.47 -7.16 1.76
CA LYS A 122 -4.16 -7.26 1.07
C LYS A 122 -3.55 -5.89 0.82
N VAL A 123 -3.25 -5.15 1.88
CA VAL A 123 -2.63 -3.82 1.82
C VAL A 123 -1.34 -3.82 2.65
N ILE A 124 -0.33 -3.11 2.17
CA ILE A 124 0.97 -3.03 2.83
C ILE A 124 0.82 -2.34 4.20
N ASN A 125 1.14 -3.07 5.27
CA ASN A 125 1.18 -2.57 6.65
C ASN A 125 2.57 -2.05 7.06
N LYS A 126 3.37 -1.60 6.08
CA LYS A 126 4.66 -0.95 6.32
C LYS A 126 4.54 0.55 6.05
N LYS A 127 4.96 1.37 7.02
CA LYS A 127 5.04 2.84 6.91
C LYS A 127 6.05 3.24 5.83
N PRO A 128 5.68 3.91 4.72
CA PRO A 128 6.65 4.23 3.67
C PRO A 128 7.70 5.24 4.15
N PHE A 129 8.88 5.28 3.52
CA PHE A 129 9.93 6.26 3.84
C PHE A 129 9.84 7.54 3.01
N TYR A 130 10.11 8.69 3.64
CA TYR A 130 10.17 9.97 2.95
C TYR A 130 11.38 10.81 3.36
N ARG A 131 11.83 11.63 2.41
CA ARG A 131 12.77 12.73 2.63
C ARG A 131 12.36 13.86 1.72
N SER A 132 11.84 14.93 2.30
CA SER A 132 11.31 16.07 1.55
C SER A 132 11.94 17.37 2.02
N LEU A 133 12.90 17.89 1.25
CA LEU A 133 13.55 19.17 1.54
C LEU A 133 13.05 20.32 0.66
N GLY A 134 12.34 20.02 -0.43
CA GLY A 134 11.93 20.99 -1.44
C GLY A 134 10.46 20.95 -1.84
N ASP A 135 9.68 19.99 -1.35
CA ASP A 135 8.25 19.88 -1.66
C ASP A 135 7.42 20.57 -0.59
N LYS A 136 6.61 21.54 -1.01
CA LYS A 136 5.80 22.40 -0.13
C LYS A 136 4.88 21.61 0.80
N ALA A 137 4.33 20.48 0.35
CA ALA A 137 3.38 19.68 1.14
C ALA A 137 4.04 19.02 2.36
N LEU A 138 5.31 18.61 2.24
CA LEU A 138 5.99 17.80 3.25
C LEU A 138 7.23 18.47 3.86
N LYS A 139 7.72 19.58 3.31
CA LYS A 139 9.01 20.18 3.69
C LYS A 139 9.01 20.61 5.15
N GLU A 140 7.98 21.30 5.60
CA GLU A 140 7.91 21.83 6.97
C GLU A 140 7.81 20.67 7.97
N ILE A 141 6.93 19.71 7.69
CA ILE A 141 6.78 18.48 8.48
C ILE A 141 8.12 17.77 8.59
N TYR A 142 8.74 17.44 7.46
CA TYR A 142 10.02 16.76 7.44
C TYR A 142 11.09 17.54 8.21
N SER A 143 11.28 18.83 7.91
CA SER A 143 12.34 19.65 8.50
C SER A 143 12.17 19.84 10.01
N SER A 144 10.93 19.96 10.49
CA SER A 144 10.63 20.13 11.92
C SER A 144 11.09 18.94 12.80
N ASN A 145 11.23 17.75 12.21
CA ASN A 145 11.77 16.57 12.89
C ASN A 145 13.27 16.69 13.17
N PHE A 146 14.01 17.44 12.35
CA PHE A 146 15.48 17.48 12.39
C PHE A 146 16.05 18.80 12.88
N ILE A 147 15.26 19.87 12.84
CA ILE A 147 15.74 21.23 13.03
C ILE A 147 14.86 21.98 14.03
N GLU A 148 15.50 22.69 14.94
CA GLU A 148 14.94 23.78 15.73
C GLU A 148 15.22 25.09 15.00
N GLU A 149 14.17 25.86 14.71
CA GLU A 149 14.29 27.17 14.08
C GLU A 149 14.11 28.27 15.14
N SER A 150 15.03 29.22 15.16
CA SER A 150 14.97 30.47 15.91
C SER A 150 15.31 31.65 15.00
N LYS A 151 15.20 32.88 15.48
CA LYS A 151 15.58 34.07 14.70
C LYS A 151 16.68 34.85 15.41
N LEU A 152 17.67 35.30 14.65
CA LEU A 152 18.78 36.13 15.12
C LEU A 152 18.94 37.37 14.25
N ALA A 153 19.48 38.43 14.83
CA ALA A 153 19.79 39.67 14.11
C ALA A 153 20.89 39.47 13.06
N HIS A 154 20.79 40.14 11.91
CA HIS A 154 21.82 40.11 10.87
C HIS A 154 23.12 40.75 11.39
N PRO A 155 24.32 40.17 11.13
CA PRO A 155 25.59 40.70 11.66
C PRO A 155 25.82 42.18 11.32
N ASN A 156 25.49 42.55 10.08
CA ASN A 156 25.68 43.90 9.56
C ASN A 156 24.39 44.75 9.54
N ASN A 157 23.25 44.24 10.04
CA ASN A 157 21.99 44.98 10.06
C ASN A 157 21.07 44.50 11.19
N PRO A 158 21.22 45.02 12.42
CA PRO A 158 20.49 44.52 13.60
C PRO A 158 18.97 44.52 13.49
N SER A 159 18.38 45.37 12.63
CA SER A 159 16.93 45.43 12.40
C SER A 159 16.38 44.25 11.58
N LYS A 160 17.25 43.56 10.83
CA LYS A 160 16.87 42.42 9.98
C LYS A 160 17.02 41.12 10.76
N GLN A 161 15.93 40.38 10.90
CA GLN A 161 15.91 39.05 11.52
C GLN A 161 16.15 37.94 10.49
N ILE A 162 16.95 36.95 10.86
CA ILE A 162 17.40 35.85 10.01
C ILE A 162 17.12 34.51 10.71
N PRO A 163 16.67 33.46 9.99
CA PRO A 163 16.54 32.14 10.59
C PRO A 163 17.89 31.58 11.06
N CYS A 164 17.89 31.01 12.25
CA CYS A 164 18.97 30.24 12.85
C CYS A 164 18.48 28.82 13.08
N TYR A 165 19.18 27.87 12.47
CA TYR A 165 18.85 26.44 12.53
C TYR A 165 19.83 25.70 13.43
N ARG A 166 19.30 24.99 14.42
CA ARG A 166 20.01 24.03 15.27
C ARG A 166 19.51 22.62 15.00
N SER A 167 20.40 21.63 14.96
CA SER A 167 19.97 20.24 14.70
C SER A 167 19.43 19.58 15.97
N LYS A 168 18.33 18.85 15.83
CA LYS A 168 17.78 17.93 16.85
C LYS A 168 18.40 16.52 16.82
N VAL A 169 19.34 16.32 15.90
CA VAL A 169 19.87 14.99 15.57
C VAL A 169 21.02 14.64 16.50
N HIS A 170 20.94 13.46 17.08
CA HIS A 170 21.99 12.88 17.89
C HIS A 170 22.93 12.05 17.03
N THR A 171 24.14 11.80 17.53
CA THR A 171 25.17 11.02 16.84
C THR A 171 25.71 9.94 17.75
N GLY A 172 26.14 8.82 17.19
CA GLY A 172 26.70 7.74 17.99
C GLY A 172 27.18 6.57 17.17
N PHE A 173 27.66 5.55 17.87
CA PHE A 173 28.17 4.31 17.27
C PHE A 173 27.27 3.13 17.62
N ILE A 174 26.86 2.38 16.59
CA ILE A 174 26.14 1.12 16.78
C ILE A 174 27.05 0.13 17.50
N ARG A 175 26.56 -0.54 18.54
CA ARG A 175 27.17 -1.75 19.09
C ARG A 175 26.23 -2.95 19.02
N VAL A 176 26.78 -4.08 18.64
CA VAL A 176 26.08 -5.37 18.63
C VAL A 176 26.41 -6.10 19.92
N ARG A 177 25.38 -6.38 20.73
CA ARG A 177 25.47 -7.12 22.00
C ARG A 177 24.65 -8.42 21.88
N ASN A 178 24.85 -9.37 22.79
CA ASN A 178 24.10 -10.64 22.80
C ASN A 178 22.57 -10.43 22.84
N ASN A 179 22.10 -9.34 23.48
CA ASN A 179 20.68 -9.03 23.64
C ASN A 179 20.11 -8.05 22.60
N GLY A 180 20.88 -7.66 21.57
CA GLY A 180 20.39 -6.77 20.50
C GLY A 180 21.40 -5.72 20.08
N TYR A 181 20.90 -4.54 19.70
CA TYR A 181 21.71 -3.42 19.24
C TYR A 181 21.54 -2.24 20.20
N ILE A 182 22.64 -1.54 20.49
CA ILE A 182 22.64 -0.25 21.21
C ILE A 182 23.31 0.83 20.35
N ILE A 183 23.05 2.09 20.68
CA ILE A 183 23.87 3.24 20.24
C ILE A 183 24.62 3.78 21.46
N GLU A 184 25.94 3.84 21.37
CA GLU A 184 26.77 4.66 22.26
C GLU A 184 26.75 6.09 21.70
N GLU A 185 25.99 6.98 22.32
CA GLU A 185 25.86 8.39 21.93
C GLU A 185 27.20 9.11 22.12
N CYS A 186 27.54 9.97 21.17
CA CYS A 186 28.70 10.84 21.23
C CYS A 186 28.38 12.23 20.68
N GLY A 187 29.18 13.23 21.07
CA GLY A 187 29.13 14.55 20.45
C GLY A 187 29.64 14.53 19.01
N TYR A 188 29.34 15.58 18.25
CA TYR A 188 29.86 15.75 16.90
C TYR A 188 30.31 17.19 16.62
N GLY A 189 31.17 17.33 15.62
CA GLY A 189 31.61 18.61 15.06
C GLY A 189 31.47 18.66 13.54
N ARG A 190 31.54 19.88 12.99
CA ARG A 190 31.60 20.12 11.54
C ARG A 190 33.03 20.49 11.15
N ILE A 191 33.57 19.78 10.17
CA ILE A 191 34.93 20.01 9.66
C ILE A 191 34.87 20.48 8.20
N ASP A 192 35.59 21.56 7.89
CA ASP A 192 35.76 21.97 6.49
C ASP A 192 36.64 20.95 5.75
N ARG A 193 36.29 20.63 4.50
CA ARG A 193 37.07 19.75 3.62
C ARG A 193 38.53 20.16 3.52
N VAL A 194 38.85 21.45 3.59
CA VAL A 194 40.24 21.94 3.55
C VAL A 194 41.04 21.58 4.80
N ASN A 195 40.35 21.34 5.92
CA ASN A 195 40.95 20.98 7.20
C ASN A 195 41.05 19.46 7.42
N ILE A 196 40.61 18.63 6.46
CA ILE A 196 40.71 17.17 6.56
C ILE A 196 42.18 16.77 6.33
N PRO A 197 42.87 16.19 7.32
CA PRO A 197 44.28 15.87 7.17
C PRO A 197 44.46 14.64 6.26
N TYR A 198 45.56 14.62 5.52
CA TYR A 198 45.98 13.47 4.72
C TYR A 198 47.48 13.25 4.88
N ASP A 199 47.93 12.05 4.52
CA ASP A 199 49.34 11.71 4.51
C ASP A 199 50.05 12.44 3.36
N ILE A 200 50.77 13.52 3.68
CA ILE A 200 51.50 14.36 2.72
C ILE A 200 52.62 13.61 1.98
N THR A 201 53.04 12.44 2.48
CA THR A 201 54.05 11.59 1.81
C THR A 201 53.46 10.85 0.60
N LYS A 202 52.13 10.90 0.42
CA LYS A 202 51.42 10.24 -0.69
C LYS A 202 50.64 11.29 -1.50
N PRO A 203 50.37 11.01 -2.79
CA PRO A 203 49.47 11.85 -3.57
C PRO A 203 48.13 11.99 -2.87
N CYS A 204 47.67 13.24 -2.67
CA CYS A 204 46.43 13.55 -1.98
C CYS A 204 45.26 12.79 -2.64
N PRO A 205 44.69 11.76 -1.98
CA PRO A 205 43.61 11.01 -2.57
C PRO A 205 42.34 11.87 -2.60
N PRO A 206 41.49 11.74 -3.64
CA PRO A 206 40.25 12.49 -3.69
C PRO A 206 39.31 12.05 -2.56
N LEU A 207 38.59 13.01 -1.97
CA LEU A 207 37.65 12.74 -0.87
C LEU A 207 36.49 11.84 -1.30
N TYR A 208 36.14 11.88 -2.59
CA TYR A 208 35.10 11.05 -3.20
C TYR A 208 35.65 10.28 -4.40
N LEU A 209 35.15 9.07 -4.62
CA LEU A 209 35.46 8.21 -5.77
C LEU A 209 34.28 8.15 -6.73
N GLY A 210 34.54 7.88 -8.01
CA GLY A 210 33.53 7.72 -9.07
C GLY A 210 33.30 8.97 -9.92
N LYS A 211 32.28 8.93 -10.78
CA LYS A 211 31.87 10.04 -11.66
C LYS A 211 30.49 10.56 -11.23
N LYS A 212 30.25 11.87 -11.41
CA LYS A 212 28.93 12.47 -11.13
C LYS A 212 27.91 12.04 -12.20
N PRO A 213 26.61 11.87 -11.85
CA PRO A 213 26.03 11.91 -10.50
C PRO A 213 26.09 10.53 -9.84
N GLY A 214 26.91 10.35 -8.80
CA GLY A 214 27.09 9.02 -8.18
C GLY A 214 28.47 8.82 -7.55
N VAL A 215 29.04 9.89 -6.99
CA VAL A 215 30.31 9.78 -6.27
C VAL A 215 30.05 9.28 -4.85
N PHE A 216 30.99 8.51 -4.32
CA PHE A 216 30.89 7.88 -2.99
C PHE A 216 32.09 8.28 -2.12
N PRO A 217 31.96 8.33 -0.78
CA PRO A 217 33.08 8.61 0.10
C PRO A 217 34.25 7.67 -0.14
N ASN A 218 35.46 8.22 -0.16
CA ASN A 218 36.67 7.41 -0.25
C ASN A 218 36.98 6.78 1.11
N TRP A 219 37.03 5.44 1.15
CA TRP A 219 37.34 4.66 2.35
C TRP A 219 38.72 4.90 2.96
N LYS A 220 39.62 5.63 2.29
CA LYS A 220 40.85 6.15 2.91
C LYS A 220 40.57 7.20 3.99
N TYR A 221 39.46 7.92 3.87
CA TYR A 221 39.01 8.96 4.80
C TYR A 221 37.77 8.55 5.59
N GLN A 222 36.83 7.82 4.94
CA GLN A 222 35.59 7.41 5.58
C GLN A 222 35.87 6.57 6.83
N HIS A 223 35.38 7.03 7.97
CA HIS A 223 35.57 6.43 9.30
C HIS A 223 37.03 6.40 9.78
N GLN A 224 37.89 7.28 9.24
CA GLN A 224 39.25 7.44 9.73
C GLN A 224 39.25 8.11 11.12
N ASN A 225 40.11 7.64 12.02
CA ASN A 225 40.32 8.26 13.32
C ASN A 225 41.23 9.49 13.18
N LEU A 226 40.82 10.59 13.79
CA LEU A 226 41.46 11.90 13.81
C LEU A 226 41.57 12.41 15.24
N TYR A 227 42.46 13.38 15.45
CA TYR A 227 42.48 14.23 16.63
C TYR A 227 42.11 15.64 16.20
N VAL A 228 41.10 16.24 16.84
CA VAL A 228 40.50 17.51 16.43
C VAL A 228 40.59 18.56 17.53
N ASP A 229 40.92 19.78 17.15
CA ASP A 229 40.65 20.97 17.95
C ASP A 229 39.26 21.50 17.55
N ILE A 230 38.34 21.47 18.49
CA ILE A 230 36.92 21.70 18.26
C ILE A 230 36.38 22.65 19.33
N ASP A 231 35.45 23.53 18.96
CA ASP A 231 34.80 24.40 19.93
C ASP A 231 34.25 23.62 21.13
N ALA A 232 34.42 24.16 22.33
CA ALA A 232 33.87 23.57 23.56
C ALA A 232 32.33 23.51 23.54
N ASN A 233 31.68 24.55 23.00
CA ASN A 233 30.23 24.68 22.93
C ASN A 233 29.77 25.02 21.51
N GLU A 234 28.50 24.74 21.19
CA GLU A 234 27.90 25.18 19.93
C GLU A 234 27.92 26.70 19.79
N LYS A 235 28.22 27.19 18.59
CA LYS A 235 28.20 28.61 18.22
C LYS A 235 27.34 28.84 16.99
N ASN A 236 26.90 30.08 16.79
CA ASN A 236 26.10 30.49 15.64
C ASN A 236 27.02 30.96 14.50
N TYR A 237 27.05 30.21 13.39
CA TYR A 237 27.83 30.56 12.20
C TYR A 237 26.95 31.18 11.13
N PHE A 238 27.31 32.38 10.70
CA PHE A 238 26.58 33.12 9.66
C PHE A 238 27.00 32.64 8.26
N PHE A 239 26.02 32.35 7.42
CA PHE A 239 26.22 32.05 6.01
C PHE A 239 25.46 33.08 5.18
N GLN A 240 26.21 33.90 4.45
CA GLN A 240 25.65 34.92 3.56
C GLN A 240 24.84 34.27 2.45
N ARG A 241 23.75 34.94 2.06
CA ARG A 241 22.90 34.60 0.92
C ARG A 241 23.71 34.15 -0.29
N GLN A 242 23.34 33.01 -0.85
CA GLN A 242 23.93 32.50 -2.08
C GLN A 242 22.91 32.40 -3.19
N VAL A 243 23.31 32.88 -4.36
CA VAL A 243 22.52 32.83 -5.59
C VAL A 243 23.29 32.03 -6.64
N THR A 244 22.58 31.27 -7.45
CA THR A 244 23.15 30.50 -8.55
C THR A 244 22.53 30.94 -9.87
N THR A 245 23.34 31.09 -10.90
CA THR A 245 22.83 31.41 -12.25
C THR A 245 22.53 30.13 -13.00
N ASP A 246 21.30 29.99 -13.49
CA ASP A 246 20.94 28.95 -14.44
C ASP A 246 21.67 29.21 -15.76
N ARG A 247 22.58 28.31 -16.13
CA ARG A 247 23.44 28.47 -17.33
C ARG A 247 22.67 28.50 -18.64
N ARG A 248 21.42 28.01 -18.68
CA ARG A 248 20.59 27.91 -19.89
C ARG A 248 19.70 29.14 -20.07
N THR A 249 19.17 29.67 -18.97
CA THR A 249 18.19 30.77 -19.00
C THR A 249 18.77 32.11 -18.54
N GLY A 250 19.99 32.12 -18.00
CA GLY A 250 20.60 33.31 -17.38
C GLY A 250 19.92 33.75 -16.08
N LYS A 251 18.82 33.10 -15.67
CA LYS A 251 18.05 33.49 -14.49
C LYS A 251 18.82 33.17 -13.22
N GLN A 252 18.87 34.15 -12.33
CA GLN A 252 19.36 33.95 -10.96
C GLN A 252 18.32 33.17 -10.15
N LYS A 253 18.77 32.08 -9.53
CA LYS A 253 18.02 31.26 -8.60
C LYS A 253 18.67 31.33 -7.23
N GLU A 254 17.95 31.85 -6.25
CA GLU A 254 18.39 31.84 -4.87
C GLU A 254 18.55 30.40 -4.38
N ARG A 255 19.74 30.09 -3.83
CA ARG A 255 20.05 28.78 -3.25
C ARG A 255 19.62 28.75 -1.79
N HIS A 256 20.06 29.74 -1.05
CA HIS A 256 19.61 30.00 0.31
C HIS A 256 19.71 31.50 0.57
N GLN A 257 18.78 31.99 1.39
CA GLN A 257 18.85 33.31 2.01
C GLN A 257 20.03 33.40 2.99
N ASP A 258 20.26 34.57 3.58
CA ASP A 258 21.13 34.65 4.76
C ASP A 258 20.60 33.68 5.82
N ILE A 259 21.48 32.89 6.43
CA ILE A 259 21.09 31.89 7.44
C ILE A 259 22.17 31.78 8.51
N TYR A 260 21.75 31.42 9.72
CA TYR A 260 22.65 30.92 10.75
C TYR A 260 22.53 29.41 10.88
N LEU A 261 23.66 28.73 11.05
CA LEU A 261 23.70 27.34 11.49
C LEU A 261 24.39 27.28 12.84
N ARG A 262 23.76 26.59 13.81
CA ARG A 262 24.32 26.39 15.14
C ARG A 262 24.97 25.02 15.25
N TYR A 263 26.29 24.98 15.48
CA TYR A 263 27.08 23.74 15.60
C TYR A 263 28.44 23.99 16.27
N ARG A 264 29.21 22.95 16.56
CA ARG A 264 30.63 23.02 16.99
C ARG A 264 31.55 22.93 15.76
N SER A 265 32.40 23.93 15.54
CA SER A 265 33.34 23.93 14.42
C SER A 265 34.65 23.24 14.80
N VAL A 266 35.20 22.48 13.86
CA VAL A 266 36.57 21.96 13.95
C VAL A 266 37.53 23.00 13.37
N ASN A 267 38.39 23.55 14.23
CA ASN A 267 39.34 24.59 13.88
C ASN A 267 40.58 23.99 13.19
N SER A 268 41.04 22.83 13.67
CA SER A 268 42.13 22.06 13.06
C SER A 268 41.99 20.56 13.34
N ALA A 269 42.61 19.72 12.52
CA ALA A 269 42.59 18.28 12.66
C ALA A 269 43.94 17.64 12.28
N SER A 270 44.31 16.56 12.97
CA SER A 270 45.58 15.85 12.79
C SER A 270 45.38 14.34 12.81
N LEU A 271 46.25 13.61 12.10
CA LEU A 271 46.35 12.14 12.18
C LEU A 271 47.13 11.67 13.43
N ARG A 272 47.85 12.58 14.09
CA ARG A 272 48.65 12.32 15.29
C ARG A 272 48.11 13.11 16.46
N GLN A 273 48.10 12.48 17.63
CA GLN A 273 47.67 13.12 18.85
C GLN A 273 48.61 14.28 19.20
N SER A 274 48.03 15.38 19.67
CA SER A 274 48.77 16.50 20.26
C SER A 274 48.00 17.02 21.48
N SER A 275 48.67 17.80 22.33
CA SER A 275 48.07 18.31 23.56
C SER A 275 46.83 19.16 23.27
N GLY A 276 45.72 18.90 23.95
CA GLY A 276 44.46 19.65 23.82
C GLY A 276 43.51 19.19 22.70
N MET A 277 43.90 18.21 21.86
CA MET A 277 43.02 17.68 20.82
C MET A 277 42.15 16.51 21.31
N THR A 278 40.91 16.44 20.81
CA THR A 278 39.94 15.39 21.12
C THR A 278 39.97 14.30 20.04
N ALA A 279 39.95 13.02 20.44
CA ALA A 279 39.85 11.92 19.49
C ALA A 279 38.46 11.88 18.82
N ALA A 280 38.41 11.66 17.50
CA ALA A 280 37.18 11.66 16.73
C ALA A 280 37.26 10.73 15.50
N THR A 281 36.12 10.35 14.95
CA THR A 281 35.99 9.57 13.72
C THR A 281 35.39 10.43 12.61
N LEU A 282 36.06 10.51 11.46
CA LEU A 282 35.59 11.25 10.29
C LEU A 282 34.39 10.56 9.62
N VAL A 283 33.30 11.30 9.44
CA VAL A 283 32.06 10.82 8.81
C VAL A 283 31.72 11.69 7.62
N ILE A 284 31.93 11.15 6.41
CA ILE A 284 31.63 11.83 5.15
C ILE A 284 30.24 11.37 4.67
N THR A 285 29.40 12.33 4.33
CA THR A 285 28.05 12.08 3.79
C THR A 285 28.00 12.42 2.30
N GLY A 286 26.89 12.17 1.59
CA GLY A 286 26.83 12.36 0.13
C GLY A 286 27.33 13.74 -0.38
N ASP A 287 28.04 13.74 -1.52
CA ASP A 287 28.53 14.97 -2.14
C ASP A 287 27.36 15.77 -2.73
N MET A 288 27.34 17.07 -2.44
CA MET A 288 26.37 18.01 -2.97
C MET A 288 27.10 19.27 -3.43
N ARG A 289 26.57 19.95 -4.44
CA ARG A 289 27.16 21.18 -4.94
C ARG A 289 27.28 22.20 -3.80
N TYR A 290 28.48 22.79 -3.65
CA TYR A 290 28.85 23.76 -2.62
C TYR A 290 28.83 23.26 -1.17
N LYS A 291 28.67 21.94 -0.96
CA LYS A 291 28.93 21.35 0.36
C LYS A 291 30.44 21.37 0.60
N HIS A 292 30.86 22.01 1.68
CA HIS A 292 32.26 22.09 2.11
C HIS A 292 32.46 21.58 3.55
N LEU A 293 31.38 21.32 4.29
CA LEU A 293 31.44 20.79 5.66
C LEU A 293 31.07 19.30 5.70
N GLU A 294 31.94 18.49 6.31
CA GLU A 294 31.69 17.10 6.70
C GLU A 294 31.51 17.01 8.22
N PHE A 295 31.49 15.80 8.79
CA PHE A 295 31.25 15.57 10.21
C PHE A 295 32.43 14.84 10.85
N VAL A 296 32.70 15.13 12.12
CA VAL A 296 33.52 14.29 12.99
C VAL A 296 32.68 13.87 14.18
N PHE A 297 32.70 12.59 14.53
CA PHE A 297 32.01 12.04 15.69
C PHE A 297 33.04 11.84 16.78
N LEU A 298 32.84 12.44 17.94
CA LEU A 298 33.81 12.38 19.04
C LEU A 298 33.87 10.95 19.59
N GLN A 299 35.06 10.50 20.00
CA GLN A 299 35.27 9.18 20.59
C GLN A 299 35.06 9.24 22.10
N GLU A 300 33.84 9.59 22.47
CA GLU A 300 33.33 9.62 23.84
C GLU A 300 32.05 8.80 23.90
N ASN A 301 31.67 8.35 25.10
CA ASN A 301 30.38 7.72 25.34
C ASN A 301 29.62 8.59 26.33
N LEU A 302 28.61 9.31 25.84
CA LEU A 302 27.78 10.21 26.64
C LEU A 302 26.64 9.44 27.31
N LYS A 303 25.93 8.62 26.54
CA LYS A 303 24.77 7.83 26.98
C LYS A 303 24.55 6.65 26.04
N GLU A 304 24.05 5.55 26.57
CA GLU A 304 23.67 4.38 25.78
C GLU A 304 22.16 4.31 25.57
N TYR A 305 21.74 4.01 24.33
CA TYR A 305 20.33 3.81 23.99
C TYR A 305 20.12 2.44 23.39
N GLN A 306 19.14 1.71 23.92
CA GLN A 306 18.70 0.46 23.32
C GLN A 306 17.99 0.74 21.99
N ILE A 307 18.38 0.05 20.92
CA ILE A 307 17.70 0.15 19.62
C ILE A 307 16.58 -0.88 19.55
N PRO A 308 15.32 -0.46 19.35
CA PRO A 308 14.24 -1.40 19.09
C PRO A 308 14.57 -2.27 17.86
N ARG A 309 14.29 -3.58 17.95
CA ARG A 309 14.57 -4.52 16.84
C ARG A 309 13.92 -4.09 15.53
N GLU A 310 12.71 -3.53 15.61
CA GLU A 310 11.98 -3.01 14.47
C GLU A 310 12.75 -1.89 13.76
N VAL A 311 13.41 -0.97 14.47
CA VAL A 311 14.18 0.12 13.85
C VAL A 311 15.32 -0.42 12.98
N ILE A 312 16.02 -1.46 13.45
CA ILE A 312 17.08 -2.12 12.67
C ILE A 312 16.50 -2.82 11.44
N GLN A 313 15.40 -3.56 11.61
CA GLN A 313 14.73 -4.24 10.51
C GLN A 313 14.26 -3.24 9.44
N ARG A 314 13.61 -2.16 9.87
CA ARG A 314 13.13 -1.07 9.01
C ARG A 314 14.27 -0.30 8.34
N PHE A 315 15.42 -0.15 8.99
CA PHE A 315 16.60 0.43 8.36
C PHE A 315 17.15 -0.45 7.22
N HIS A 316 17.03 -1.78 7.34
CA HIS A 316 17.43 -2.75 6.30
C HIS A 316 16.33 -3.04 5.26
N ASP A 317 15.19 -2.36 5.29
CA ASP A 317 14.19 -2.50 4.22
C ASP A 317 14.71 -1.93 2.89
N ASP A 318 14.35 -2.58 1.78
CA ASP A 318 14.73 -2.19 0.41
C ASP A 318 14.24 -0.81 0.00
N ASP A 319 13.15 -0.31 0.58
CA ASP A 319 12.62 1.03 0.32
C ASP A 319 13.36 2.13 1.11
N GLN A 320 14.12 1.74 2.14
CA GLN A 320 14.98 2.63 2.90
C GLN A 320 16.39 2.71 2.33
N ILE A 321 17.05 1.57 2.12
CA ILE A 321 18.41 1.53 1.60
C ILE A 321 18.39 1.95 0.14
N THR A 322 19.00 3.09 -0.15
CA THR A 322 19.14 3.55 -1.54
C THR A 322 20.23 2.78 -2.27
N LYS A 323 20.11 2.67 -3.60
CA LYS A 323 21.19 2.14 -4.45
C LYS A 323 22.53 2.82 -4.19
N TRP A 324 22.51 4.14 -3.98
CA TRP A 324 23.70 4.89 -3.61
C TRP A 324 24.32 4.41 -2.28
N GLN A 325 23.52 4.03 -1.28
CA GLN A 325 24.01 3.50 -0.01
C GLN A 325 24.55 2.07 -0.15
N GLU A 326 23.97 1.21 -0.98
CA GLU A 326 24.55 -0.10 -1.29
C GLU A 326 25.97 0.06 -1.84
N ASP A 327 26.11 0.93 -2.85
CA ASP A 327 27.38 1.15 -3.54
C ASP A 327 28.41 1.89 -2.65
N ALA A 328 27.97 2.82 -1.80
CA ALA A 328 28.84 3.55 -0.86
C ALA A 328 29.30 2.69 0.34
N PHE A 329 28.45 1.76 0.79
CA PHE A 329 28.68 0.93 1.97
C PHE A 329 28.63 -0.56 1.63
N PRO A 330 29.55 -1.06 0.78
CA PRO A 330 29.53 -2.45 0.35
C PRO A 330 29.89 -3.39 1.50
N LYS A 331 29.49 -4.65 1.38
CA LYS A 331 29.66 -5.72 2.36
C LYS A 331 31.11 -5.84 2.89
N GLY A 332 32.08 -5.63 2.01
CA GLY A 332 33.51 -5.75 2.30
C GLY A 332 34.18 -4.51 2.89
N LYS A 333 33.46 -3.40 3.10
CA LYS A 333 34.04 -2.13 3.59
C LYS A 333 33.40 -1.64 4.91
N PRO A 334 34.21 -1.11 5.85
CA PRO A 334 35.67 -0.98 5.79
C PRO A 334 36.41 -2.33 5.90
N ASN A 335 35.74 -3.34 6.44
CA ASN A 335 36.17 -4.73 6.60
C ASN A 335 34.96 -5.65 6.34
N LYS A 336 35.14 -6.99 6.39
CA LYS A 336 34.07 -8.00 6.15
C LYS A 336 33.04 -8.10 7.30
N SER A 337 32.61 -6.99 7.87
CA SER A 337 31.75 -6.92 9.06
C SER A 337 30.26 -6.74 8.75
N ARG A 338 29.91 -6.33 7.52
CA ARG A 338 28.51 -6.20 7.09
C ARG A 338 27.99 -7.55 6.59
N LYS A 339 26.69 -7.79 6.79
CA LYS A 339 26.02 -8.98 6.24
C LYS A 339 25.81 -8.85 4.73
N ASN A 340 25.30 -7.70 4.28
CA ASN A 340 25.01 -7.36 2.88
C ASN A 340 25.42 -5.90 2.57
N ASP A 341 25.42 -5.52 1.29
CA ASP A 341 25.66 -4.14 0.86
C ASP A 341 24.63 -3.18 1.50
N GLY A 342 25.05 -2.01 1.95
CA GLY A 342 24.20 -1.01 2.61
C GLY A 342 23.87 -1.27 4.08
N HIS A 343 23.93 -2.53 4.55
CA HIS A 343 23.55 -2.91 5.92
C HIS A 343 24.46 -2.30 7.01
N LEU A 344 23.92 -2.18 8.22
CA LEU A 344 24.67 -1.74 9.41
C LEU A 344 25.67 -2.82 9.86
N ARG A 345 26.67 -2.40 10.65
CA ARG A 345 27.66 -3.27 11.30
C ARG A 345 27.91 -2.78 12.73
N ASP A 346 28.66 -3.57 13.49
CA ASP A 346 29.25 -3.12 14.75
C ASP A 346 30.25 -1.95 14.52
N GLY A 347 30.16 -0.93 15.37
CA GLY A 347 30.92 0.32 15.26
C GLY A 347 30.52 1.22 14.10
N GLU A 348 29.30 1.09 13.58
CA GLU A 348 28.82 1.99 12.53
C GLU A 348 28.46 3.37 13.09
N PRO A 349 29.05 4.48 12.59
CA PRO A 349 28.60 5.81 12.97
C PRO A 349 27.24 6.10 12.34
N VAL A 350 26.29 6.52 13.16
CA VAL A 350 24.91 6.82 12.77
C VAL A 350 24.43 8.14 13.35
N PHE A 351 23.53 8.77 12.61
CA PHE A 351 22.70 9.86 13.09
C PHE A 351 21.38 9.27 13.57
N PHE A 352 20.81 9.75 14.67
CA PHE A 352 19.53 9.24 15.16
C PHE A 352 18.67 10.35 15.76
N LEU A 353 17.36 10.09 15.79
CA LEU A 353 16.36 10.92 16.46
C LEU A 353 15.77 10.13 17.61
N LEU A 354 15.48 10.84 18.70
CA LEU A 354 14.73 10.33 19.83
C LEU A 354 13.23 10.63 19.65
N ASN A 355 12.39 9.89 20.37
CA ASN A 355 10.99 10.23 20.54
C ASN A 355 10.85 11.43 21.49
N GLU A 356 9.62 11.91 21.66
CA GLU A 356 9.31 13.06 22.54
C GLU A 356 9.68 12.81 24.00
N ASP A 357 9.83 11.54 24.41
CA ASP A 357 10.29 11.15 25.75
C ASP A 357 11.78 11.43 26.01
N GLY A 358 12.58 11.64 24.96
CA GLY A 358 14.04 11.81 25.07
C GLY A 358 14.81 10.55 25.51
N GLU A 359 14.15 9.39 25.55
CA GLU A 359 14.71 8.14 26.08
C GLU A 359 14.69 7.02 25.05
N THR A 360 13.75 7.03 24.09
CA THR A 360 13.62 5.98 23.10
C THR A 360 13.99 6.44 21.70
N ILE A 361 14.69 5.59 20.95
CA ILE A 361 15.08 5.89 19.57
C ILE A 361 13.85 5.85 18.67
N ARG A 362 13.57 6.96 18.01
CA ARG A 362 12.54 7.05 16.96
C ARG A 362 13.01 6.38 15.67
N PHE A 363 14.15 6.82 15.15
CA PHE A 363 14.75 6.24 13.95
C PHE A 363 16.21 6.69 13.75
N LEU A 364 16.94 6.06 12.81
CA LEU A 364 18.36 6.34 12.54
C LEU A 364 18.72 6.34 11.05
N GLY A 365 19.87 6.94 10.72
CA GLY A 365 20.35 7.13 9.36
C GLY A 365 21.85 7.39 9.22
N ARG A 366 22.35 7.44 7.97
CA ARG A 366 23.77 7.68 7.64
C ARG A 366 24.10 9.14 7.30
N ALA A 367 23.11 10.03 7.40
CA ALA A 367 23.26 11.45 7.14
C ALA A 367 22.33 12.22 8.07
N GLN A 368 22.69 13.43 8.49
CA GLN A 368 21.92 14.23 9.44
C GLN A 368 20.44 14.40 9.03
N MET A 369 20.16 14.62 7.74
CA MET A 369 18.80 14.66 7.18
C MET A 369 18.47 13.32 6.49
N PHE A 370 18.32 12.27 7.28
CA PHE A 370 18.02 10.91 6.79
C PHE A 370 16.54 10.72 6.44
N ARG A 371 16.22 9.68 5.67
CA ARG A 371 14.83 9.32 5.36
C ARG A 371 14.13 8.81 6.60
N LEU A 372 12.94 9.33 6.87
CA LEU A 372 12.09 8.89 7.98
C LEU A 372 10.93 8.05 7.48
N PRO A 373 10.47 7.06 8.26
CA PRO A 373 9.17 6.47 8.01
C PRO A 373 8.09 7.54 8.25
N TYR A 374 7.03 7.53 7.44
CA TYR A 374 5.81 8.28 7.77
C TYR A 374 5.17 7.78 9.06
N ASP A 375 4.18 8.51 9.59
CA ASP A 375 3.51 8.14 10.83
C ASP A 375 2.52 6.98 10.63
N LEU A 376 1.87 6.93 9.46
CA LEU A 376 0.87 5.93 9.07
C LEU A 376 1.34 5.08 7.88
N SER A 377 0.92 3.82 7.86
CA SER A 377 1.01 2.93 6.71
C SER A 377 -0.25 3.06 5.82
N PRO A 378 -0.22 2.56 4.58
CA PRO A 378 -1.44 2.41 3.78
C PRO A 378 -2.52 1.57 4.47
N TYR A 379 -2.13 0.58 5.30
CA TYR A 379 -3.07 -0.25 6.06
C TYR A 379 -3.82 0.55 7.13
N ASP A 380 -3.12 1.43 7.85
CA ASP A 380 -3.71 2.31 8.88
C ASP A 380 -4.75 3.30 8.30
N LEU A 381 -4.76 3.49 6.97
CA LEU A 381 -5.67 4.37 6.24
C LEU A 381 -6.83 3.61 5.59
N ILE A 382 -7.08 2.37 6.01
CA ILE A 382 -8.29 1.63 5.66
C ILE A 382 -9.34 1.88 6.75
N PRO A 383 -10.59 2.23 6.41
CA PRO A 383 -11.68 2.29 7.37
C PRO A 383 -11.83 0.96 8.13
N GLU A 384 -11.92 1.02 9.47
CA GLU A 384 -11.95 -0.15 10.34
C GLU A 384 -13.07 -1.15 9.94
N ASN A 385 -14.23 -0.64 9.55
CA ASN A 385 -15.37 -1.44 9.12
C ASN A 385 -15.15 -2.22 7.81
N LEU A 386 -14.07 -1.95 7.08
CA LEU A 386 -13.68 -2.63 5.84
C LEU A 386 -12.51 -3.60 6.04
N CYS A 387 -12.04 -3.79 7.27
CA CYS A 387 -10.99 -4.75 7.64
C CYS A 387 -11.45 -5.83 8.62
N ASP A 388 -12.71 -5.79 9.07
CA ASP A 388 -13.27 -6.71 10.05
C ASP A 388 -13.23 -8.17 9.55
N ARG A 389 -12.35 -8.99 10.14
CA ARG A 389 -12.15 -10.39 9.75
C ARG A 389 -13.15 -11.35 10.39
N SER A 390 -13.97 -10.88 11.34
CA SER A 390 -15.06 -11.68 11.89
C SER A 390 -16.17 -11.91 10.87
N LYS A 391 -16.28 -11.03 9.87
CA LYS A 391 -17.30 -11.04 8.83
C LYS A 391 -16.87 -11.85 7.62
N THR A 392 -17.73 -12.77 7.19
CA THR A 392 -17.58 -13.45 5.90
C THR A 392 -18.16 -12.58 4.80
N ASP A 393 -17.40 -12.34 3.74
CA ASP A 393 -17.92 -11.73 2.51
C ASP A 393 -18.05 -12.77 1.39
N ILE A 394 -18.65 -12.38 0.26
CA ILE A 394 -18.90 -13.27 -0.88
C ILE A 394 -17.60 -13.86 -1.45
N ALA A 395 -16.55 -13.06 -1.59
CA ALA A 395 -15.27 -13.55 -2.10
C ALA A 395 -14.70 -14.63 -1.17
N GLU A 396 -14.71 -14.41 0.14
CA GLU A 396 -14.30 -15.42 1.12
C GLU A 396 -15.19 -16.67 1.12
N ALA A 397 -16.50 -16.50 0.96
CA ALA A 397 -17.42 -17.63 0.88
C ALA A 397 -17.06 -18.54 -0.32
N ILE A 398 -16.73 -17.96 -1.47
CA ILE A 398 -16.39 -18.67 -2.71
C ILE A 398 -14.97 -19.26 -2.65
N PHE A 399 -13.98 -18.44 -2.30
CA PHE A 399 -12.56 -18.74 -2.48
C PHE A 399 -11.87 -19.27 -1.22
N GLY A 400 -12.55 -19.23 -0.08
CA GLY A 400 -12.06 -19.68 1.22
C GLY A 400 -11.20 -18.65 1.95
N TYR A 401 -10.93 -18.94 3.21
CA TYR A 401 -10.07 -18.14 4.10
C TYR A 401 -9.40 -19.04 5.14
N VAL A 402 -8.28 -18.56 5.68
CA VAL A 402 -7.56 -19.21 6.77
C VAL A 402 -7.92 -18.50 8.07
N GLY A 403 -8.29 -19.27 9.08
CA GLY A 403 -8.57 -18.78 10.42
C GLY A 403 -7.35 -18.11 11.06
N GLY A 404 -7.60 -17.25 12.04
CA GLY A 404 -6.60 -16.55 12.82
C GLY A 404 -7.12 -16.25 14.22
N GLN A 405 -6.55 -15.24 14.89
CA GLN A 405 -6.97 -14.89 16.24
C GLN A 405 -8.41 -14.38 16.32
N GLU A 406 -8.87 -13.64 15.31
CA GLU A 406 -10.23 -13.08 15.24
C GLU A 406 -11.29 -14.11 14.79
N ARG A 407 -10.87 -15.15 14.05
CA ARG A 407 -11.75 -16.20 13.54
C ARG A 407 -11.07 -17.55 13.61
N LYS A 408 -11.51 -18.42 14.54
CA LYS A 408 -10.84 -19.72 14.76
C LYS A 408 -10.98 -20.70 13.61
N GLU A 409 -12.08 -20.62 12.87
CA GLU A 409 -12.38 -21.57 11.82
C GLU A 409 -11.64 -21.23 10.51
N CYS A 410 -11.27 -22.27 9.77
CA CYS A 410 -10.78 -22.16 8.40
C CYS A 410 -11.87 -22.63 7.44
N ARG A 411 -11.88 -22.09 6.23
CA ARG A 411 -12.80 -22.51 5.18
C ARG A 411 -12.07 -22.74 3.87
N ALA A 412 -12.22 -23.96 3.33
CA ALA A 412 -11.72 -24.29 2.01
C ALA A 412 -12.47 -23.51 0.92
N GLY A 413 -11.76 -23.12 -0.13
CA GLY A 413 -12.38 -22.59 -1.34
C GLY A 413 -13.16 -23.68 -2.07
N ARG A 414 -14.24 -23.28 -2.74
CA ARG A 414 -15.15 -24.18 -3.47
C ARG A 414 -15.07 -23.99 -4.98
N VAL A 415 -14.03 -23.31 -5.44
CA VAL A 415 -13.76 -23.07 -6.86
C VAL A 415 -12.31 -23.40 -7.18
N PHE A 416 -12.11 -24.12 -8.28
CA PHE A 416 -10.85 -24.70 -8.69
C PHE A 416 -10.61 -24.37 -10.15
N PHE A 417 -9.45 -23.80 -10.45
CA PHE A 417 -9.09 -23.36 -11.79
C PHE A 417 -8.04 -24.32 -12.33
N SER A 418 -8.29 -24.93 -13.48
CA SER A 418 -7.25 -25.66 -14.20
C SER A 418 -6.22 -24.67 -14.77
N ASP A 419 -5.04 -25.18 -15.11
CA ASP A 419 -4.13 -24.45 -15.97
C ASP A 419 -4.76 -24.23 -17.34
N ALA A 420 -4.54 -23.06 -17.95
CA ALA A 420 -4.96 -22.81 -19.32
C ALA A 420 -3.89 -23.23 -20.31
N VAL A 421 -4.25 -24.19 -21.16
CA VAL A 421 -3.35 -24.77 -22.15
C VAL A 421 -3.53 -24.05 -23.48
N CYS A 422 -2.43 -23.65 -24.10
CA CYS A 422 -2.42 -23.04 -25.43
C CYS A 422 -2.96 -24.02 -26.47
N THR A 423 -4.00 -23.62 -27.21
CA THR A 423 -4.61 -24.43 -28.27
C THR A 423 -4.18 -24.01 -29.67
N GLN A 424 -3.45 -22.90 -29.78
CA GLN A 424 -3.02 -22.38 -31.08
C GLN A 424 -1.80 -23.15 -31.62
N PRO A 425 -1.83 -23.63 -32.88
CA PRO A 425 -0.66 -24.19 -33.53
C PRO A 425 0.31 -23.09 -34.00
N GLY A 426 1.60 -23.42 -34.05
CA GLY A 426 2.64 -22.55 -34.60
C GLY A 426 3.22 -21.55 -33.60
N ASN A 427 3.81 -20.48 -34.14
CA ASN A 427 4.57 -19.53 -33.34
C ASN A 427 3.67 -18.54 -32.59
N VAL A 428 3.79 -18.52 -31.26
CA VAL A 428 3.01 -17.66 -30.35
C VAL A 428 3.85 -16.55 -29.71
N TRP A 429 5.15 -16.50 -29.97
CA TRP A 429 6.08 -15.58 -29.30
C TRP A 429 6.11 -14.21 -29.97
N LEU A 430 6.08 -13.14 -29.18
CA LEU A 430 6.03 -11.76 -29.69
C LEU A 430 7.26 -11.39 -30.54
N GLN A 431 8.44 -11.88 -30.17
CA GLN A 431 9.70 -11.65 -30.88
C GLN A 431 9.91 -12.59 -32.08
N GLY A 432 8.89 -13.39 -32.41
CA GLY A 432 8.93 -14.35 -33.50
C GLY A 432 9.76 -15.61 -33.21
N ASP A 433 10.39 -15.72 -32.04
CA ASP A 433 11.22 -16.86 -31.65
C ASP A 433 11.20 -17.01 -30.13
N PHE A 434 11.14 -18.24 -29.63
CA PHE A 434 11.21 -18.54 -28.20
C PHE A 434 12.55 -18.14 -27.57
N GLU A 435 13.66 -18.23 -28.29
CA GLU A 435 14.99 -17.92 -27.73
C GLU A 435 15.25 -16.41 -27.62
N LYS A 436 14.48 -15.59 -28.34
CA LYS A 436 14.59 -14.13 -28.26
C LYS A 436 13.94 -13.59 -27.00
N THR A 437 14.62 -12.65 -26.35
CA THR A 437 14.12 -11.98 -25.16
C THR A 437 13.87 -10.50 -25.44
N LEU A 438 12.91 -9.94 -24.73
CA LEU A 438 12.58 -8.52 -24.73
C LEU A 438 13.04 -7.91 -23.39
N THR A 439 13.67 -6.74 -23.43
CA THR A 439 13.95 -5.95 -22.22
C THR A 439 12.88 -4.86 -22.11
N PRO A 440 11.91 -4.95 -21.18
CA PRO A 440 10.86 -3.97 -21.07
C PRO A 440 11.36 -2.67 -20.44
N LYS A 441 10.63 -1.57 -20.67
CA LYS A 441 10.79 -0.31 -19.95
C LYS A 441 10.72 -0.57 -18.43
N ILE A 442 11.55 0.13 -17.66
CA ILE A 442 11.68 -0.07 -16.21
C ILE A 442 10.31 0.11 -15.55
N LEU A 443 9.84 -0.95 -14.89
CA LEU A 443 8.66 -0.93 -14.06
C LEU A 443 9.05 -0.46 -12.65
N GLY A 444 8.95 0.83 -12.40
CA GLY A 444 9.27 1.40 -11.09
C GLY A 444 8.24 1.04 -10.03
N SER A 445 8.69 0.73 -8.81
CA SER A 445 7.82 0.67 -7.64
C SER A 445 7.16 2.03 -7.38
N PRO A 446 5.93 2.07 -6.82
CA PRO A 446 5.32 3.29 -6.35
C PRO A 446 6.30 4.10 -5.48
N LYS A 447 6.53 5.36 -5.82
CA LYS A 447 7.37 6.21 -4.98
C LYS A 447 6.57 6.59 -3.72
N PRO A 448 7.10 6.34 -2.51
CA PRO A 448 6.46 6.74 -1.25
C PRO A 448 6.05 8.21 -1.17
N THR A 449 6.71 9.06 -1.95
CA THR A 449 6.42 10.50 -2.01
C THR A 449 5.31 10.86 -3.00
N THR A 450 4.77 9.93 -3.78
CA THR A 450 3.63 10.14 -4.70
C THR A 450 2.31 9.77 -4.02
N PHE A 451 2.15 10.13 -2.74
CA PHE A 451 0.98 9.78 -1.91
C PHE A 451 -0.34 10.26 -2.51
N GLN A 452 -0.33 11.37 -3.27
CA GLN A 452 -1.53 12.00 -3.83
C GLN A 452 -2.21 11.16 -4.93
N HIS A 453 -1.51 10.17 -5.48
CA HIS A 453 -2.10 9.17 -6.38
C HIS A 453 -2.80 8.04 -5.61
N TYR A 454 -2.33 7.71 -4.40
CA TYR A 454 -2.74 6.52 -3.66
C TYR A 454 -3.73 6.81 -2.53
N LEU A 455 -3.80 8.06 -2.09
CA LEU A 455 -4.73 8.54 -1.07
C LEU A 455 -5.84 9.38 -1.69
N VAL A 456 -7.00 9.37 -1.04
CA VAL A 456 -8.12 10.23 -1.37
C VAL A 456 -7.75 11.69 -1.13
N GLN A 457 -7.71 12.48 -2.21
CA GLN A 457 -7.60 13.94 -2.14
C GLN A 457 -8.97 14.57 -2.34
N THR A 458 -9.37 15.47 -1.43
CA THR A 458 -10.60 16.27 -1.54
C THR A 458 -10.34 17.65 -2.16
N ARG A 459 -9.07 18.04 -2.26
CA ARG A 459 -8.59 19.30 -2.83
C ARG A 459 -7.41 19.01 -3.74
N GLU A 460 -7.17 19.91 -4.69
CA GLU A 460 -6.03 19.78 -5.59
C GLU A 460 -4.81 20.58 -5.13
N LYS A 461 -4.92 21.71 -4.41
CA LYS A 461 -3.77 22.57 -4.04
C LYS A 461 -2.65 21.82 -3.27
N PRO A 462 -1.35 22.05 -3.56
CA PRO A 462 -0.25 21.25 -2.98
C PRO A 462 -0.22 21.26 -1.45
N GLU A 463 -0.41 22.43 -0.83
CA GLU A 463 -0.45 22.63 0.62
C GLU A 463 -1.63 21.93 1.32
N ASP A 464 -2.69 21.61 0.57
CA ASP A 464 -3.89 20.95 1.08
C ASP A 464 -3.88 19.43 0.86
N LEU A 465 -2.84 18.88 0.23
CA LEU A 465 -2.80 17.47 -0.13
C LEU A 465 -2.64 16.57 1.09
N GLN A 466 -3.48 15.55 1.15
CA GLN A 466 -3.52 14.53 2.18
C GLN A 466 -2.39 13.51 1.99
N HIS A 467 -1.64 13.23 3.05
CA HIS A 467 -0.49 12.33 3.05
C HIS A 467 -0.44 11.44 4.30
N TYR A 468 0.54 10.53 4.39
CA TYR A 468 0.68 9.51 5.45
C TYR A 468 1.10 10.04 6.84
N SER A 469 1.12 11.36 7.06
CA SER A 469 1.55 12.00 8.32
C SER A 469 0.61 13.15 8.68
N PRO A 470 -0.70 12.89 8.87
CA PRO A 470 -1.67 13.96 9.04
C PRO A 470 -1.33 14.82 10.26
N GLN A 471 -1.24 16.15 10.08
CA GLN A 471 -0.94 17.08 11.17
C GLN A 471 -2.14 17.29 12.12
N LYS A 472 -3.37 17.02 11.65
CA LYS A 472 -4.60 17.18 12.43
C LYS A 472 -5.58 16.04 12.18
N LYS A 473 -6.36 15.69 13.21
CA LYS A 473 -7.39 14.62 13.14
C LYS A 473 -8.49 14.90 12.11
N GLU A 474 -8.77 16.15 11.75
CA GLU A 474 -9.77 16.52 10.74
C GLU A 474 -9.34 16.24 9.30
N TYR A 475 -8.05 15.98 9.07
CA TYR A 475 -7.46 15.62 7.78
C TYR A 475 -7.43 14.10 7.56
N GLN A 476 -8.47 13.40 8.01
CA GLN A 476 -8.59 11.96 7.78
C GLN A 476 -8.85 11.68 6.29
N THR A 477 -7.86 11.08 5.65
CA THR A 477 -7.97 10.50 4.30
C THR A 477 -8.03 8.98 4.40
N THR A 478 -8.31 8.31 3.29
CA THR A 478 -8.22 6.86 3.16
C THR A 478 -7.41 6.50 1.93
N ILE A 479 -7.02 5.23 1.82
CA ILE A 479 -6.54 4.71 0.53
C ILE A 479 -7.61 4.88 -0.55
N ARG A 480 -7.18 5.01 -1.81
CA ARG A 480 -8.09 5.20 -2.95
C ARG A 480 -8.95 3.99 -3.30
N GLY A 481 -8.56 2.78 -2.89
CA GLY A 481 -9.27 1.54 -3.20
C GLY A 481 -8.46 0.57 -4.07
N HIS A 482 -9.12 -0.19 -4.94
CA HIS A 482 -8.49 -1.24 -5.74
C HIS A 482 -7.79 -0.64 -6.95
N LYS A 483 -6.48 -0.85 -7.07
CA LYS A 483 -5.68 -0.38 -8.20
C LYS A 483 -5.87 -1.28 -9.42
N LEU A 484 -6.27 -0.70 -10.55
CA LEU A 484 -6.33 -1.36 -11.85
C LEU A 484 -5.50 -0.60 -12.88
N TYR A 485 -5.13 -1.27 -13.97
CA TYR A 485 -4.36 -0.68 -15.06
C TYR A 485 -5.25 -0.44 -16.27
N TRP A 486 -5.01 0.66 -16.97
CA TRP A 486 -5.70 0.95 -18.23
C TRP A 486 -5.21 0.02 -19.33
N HIS A 487 -6.13 -0.48 -20.15
CA HIS A 487 -5.79 -1.20 -21.37
C HIS A 487 -5.22 -0.25 -22.42
N LYS A 488 -4.46 -0.79 -23.38
CA LYS A 488 -3.87 -0.03 -24.49
C LYS A 488 -4.15 -0.73 -25.80
N GLN A 489 -4.50 0.05 -26.82
CA GLN A 489 -4.69 -0.45 -28.18
C GLN A 489 -3.40 -0.40 -28.99
N ASN A 490 -3.29 -1.32 -29.95
CA ASN A 490 -2.24 -1.35 -30.97
C ASN A 490 -0.81 -1.30 -30.42
N LEU A 491 -0.58 -1.93 -29.26
CA LEU A 491 0.73 -1.99 -28.61
C LEU A 491 1.80 -2.56 -29.55
N GLN A 492 2.79 -1.73 -29.87
CA GLN A 492 3.96 -2.13 -30.63
C GLN A 492 5.10 -2.55 -29.69
N ILE A 493 6.06 -3.33 -30.20
CA ILE A 493 7.24 -3.71 -29.43
C ILE A 493 7.98 -2.47 -28.90
N ALA A 494 8.08 -1.40 -29.67
CA ALA A 494 8.71 -0.13 -29.26
C ALA A 494 8.01 0.57 -28.07
N ASP A 495 6.72 0.27 -27.84
CA ASP A 495 5.98 0.81 -26.69
C ASP A 495 6.36 0.10 -25.39
N ILE A 496 6.80 -1.15 -25.49
CA ILE A 496 7.11 -2.05 -24.38
C ILE A 496 8.62 -2.08 -24.12
N GLU A 497 9.43 -2.09 -25.18
CA GLU A 497 10.89 -2.23 -25.13
C GLU A 497 11.56 -0.99 -24.54
N ALA A 498 12.55 -1.21 -23.69
CA ALA A 498 13.44 -0.14 -23.26
C ALA A 498 14.27 0.34 -24.46
N GLY A 499 14.28 1.65 -24.72
CA GLY A 499 15.09 2.28 -25.78
C GLY A 499 16.59 2.27 -25.47
N ILE A 500 17.17 1.10 -25.19
CA ILE A 500 18.59 0.92 -24.90
C ILE A 500 19.32 0.97 -26.25
N LYS A 501 20.18 1.98 -26.44
CA LYS A 501 21.06 2.02 -27.61
C LYS A 501 22.03 0.83 -27.52
N LYS A 502 22.19 0.04 -28.60
CA LYS A 502 23.13 -1.11 -28.65
C LYS A 502 24.56 -0.76 -28.21
N SER A 503 24.98 0.51 -28.32
CA SER A 503 26.28 1.01 -27.85
C SER A 503 26.46 1.02 -26.33
N ASP A 504 25.38 0.99 -25.55
CA ASP A 504 25.43 1.03 -24.08
C ASP A 504 25.47 -0.37 -23.45
N VAL A 505 25.11 -1.42 -24.20
CA VAL A 505 25.13 -2.81 -23.73
C VAL A 505 26.55 -3.28 -23.40
N ASN A 506 27.55 -2.83 -24.17
CA ASN A 506 28.97 -3.17 -23.95
C ASN A 506 29.65 -2.34 -22.84
N LYS A 507 28.98 -1.34 -22.24
CA LYS A 507 29.49 -0.56 -21.10
C LYS A 507 28.88 -0.97 -19.76
N ILE A 508 27.95 -1.92 -19.76
CA ILE A 508 27.27 -2.43 -18.57
C ILE A 508 27.92 -3.76 -18.20
N GLU A 509 29.14 -3.71 -17.62
CA GLU A 509 29.82 -4.91 -17.08
C GLU A 509 29.11 -5.51 -15.85
N LYS A 510 28.06 -4.86 -15.33
CA LYS A 510 27.15 -5.41 -14.32
C LYS A 510 25.71 -5.24 -14.80
N PRO A 511 24.92 -6.32 -14.99
CA PRO A 511 23.51 -6.18 -15.36
C PRO A 511 22.86 -5.23 -14.36
N SER A 512 22.30 -4.12 -14.87
CA SER A 512 21.62 -3.16 -14.00
C SER A 512 20.53 -3.89 -13.24
N SER A 513 20.49 -3.77 -11.91
CA SER A 513 19.54 -4.48 -11.04
C SER A 513 18.05 -4.19 -11.34
N GLN A 514 17.76 -3.25 -12.25
CA GLN A 514 16.42 -2.78 -12.61
C GLN A 514 15.90 -3.33 -13.94
N HIS A 515 16.74 -3.91 -14.79
CA HIS A 515 16.31 -4.47 -16.08
C HIS A 515 16.10 -5.97 -15.95
N THR A 516 14.90 -6.43 -16.31
CA THR A 516 14.55 -7.84 -16.41
C THR A 516 14.39 -8.21 -17.88
N LYS A 517 14.74 -9.43 -18.28
CA LYS A 517 14.39 -9.98 -19.59
C LYS A 517 13.07 -10.74 -19.51
N ILE A 518 12.26 -10.68 -20.58
CA ILE A 518 10.96 -11.35 -20.65
C ILE A 518 10.74 -12.01 -22.01
N LYS A 519 9.95 -13.10 -22.06
CA LYS A 519 9.48 -13.76 -23.30
C LYS A 519 7.94 -13.68 -23.37
N PRO A 520 7.38 -12.59 -23.92
CA PRO A 520 5.94 -12.43 -24.00
C PRO A 520 5.35 -13.17 -25.22
N ILE A 521 4.08 -13.54 -25.10
CA ILE A 521 3.27 -14.09 -26.20
C ILE A 521 2.53 -12.97 -26.93
N LYS A 522 2.18 -13.21 -28.20
CA LYS A 522 1.50 -12.27 -29.10
C LYS A 522 0.00 -12.08 -28.75
N VAL A 523 -0.61 -11.11 -29.41
CA VAL A 523 -2.07 -10.93 -29.46
C VAL A 523 -2.74 -12.03 -30.29
N GLY A 524 -3.98 -12.41 -29.96
CA GLY A 524 -4.76 -13.43 -30.66
C GLY A 524 -4.40 -14.87 -30.31
N VAL A 525 -3.63 -15.10 -29.23
CA VAL A 525 -3.30 -16.45 -28.75
C VAL A 525 -4.45 -16.98 -27.91
N GLN A 526 -4.84 -18.22 -28.20
CA GLN A 526 -5.98 -18.89 -27.59
C GLN A 526 -5.55 -19.95 -26.58
N PHE A 527 -6.26 -19.97 -25.45
CA PHE A 527 -6.09 -20.93 -24.37
C PHE A 527 -7.43 -21.49 -23.95
N THR A 528 -7.45 -22.71 -23.44
CA THR A 528 -8.64 -23.34 -22.85
C THR A 528 -8.35 -23.77 -21.42
N PHE A 529 -9.33 -23.57 -20.53
CA PHE A 529 -9.27 -23.97 -19.12
C PHE A 529 -10.66 -24.15 -18.55
N ASP A 530 -10.74 -24.84 -17.42
CA ASP A 530 -11.99 -25.11 -16.71
C ASP A 530 -11.99 -24.48 -15.32
N ILE A 531 -13.16 -23.97 -14.93
CA ILE A 531 -13.46 -23.56 -13.56
C ILE A 531 -14.41 -24.59 -12.96
N HIS A 532 -13.91 -25.49 -12.12
CA HIS A 532 -14.75 -26.40 -11.36
C HIS A 532 -15.27 -25.72 -10.11
N PHE A 533 -16.51 -26.01 -9.73
CA PHE A 533 -17.10 -25.45 -8.52
C PHE A 533 -18.04 -26.42 -7.83
N GLU A 534 -18.19 -26.24 -6.52
CA GLU A 534 -19.00 -27.11 -5.67
C GLU A 534 -19.88 -26.31 -4.72
N ASN A 535 -21.13 -26.75 -4.54
CA ASN A 535 -22.08 -26.19 -3.58
C ASN A 535 -22.25 -24.65 -3.64
N LEU A 536 -22.15 -24.01 -4.80
CA LEU A 536 -22.36 -22.55 -4.88
C LEU A 536 -23.86 -22.22 -4.80
N THR A 537 -24.24 -21.15 -4.09
CA THR A 537 -25.59 -20.56 -4.23
C THR A 537 -25.75 -19.90 -5.60
N ASP A 538 -26.98 -19.50 -5.90
CA ASP A 538 -27.31 -18.57 -6.99
C ASP A 538 -26.49 -17.27 -6.93
N ILE A 539 -26.37 -16.66 -5.75
CA ILE A 539 -25.59 -15.43 -5.51
C ILE A 539 -24.10 -15.67 -5.77
N GLU A 540 -23.55 -16.76 -5.23
CA GLU A 540 -22.12 -17.08 -5.34
C GLU A 540 -21.72 -17.43 -6.78
N LEU A 541 -22.52 -18.25 -7.45
CA LEU A 541 -22.31 -18.59 -8.86
C LEU A 541 -22.54 -17.35 -9.75
N GLY A 542 -23.56 -16.56 -9.44
CA GLY A 542 -23.88 -15.30 -10.12
C GLY A 542 -22.74 -14.29 -10.11
N ALA A 543 -21.98 -14.21 -9.01
CA ALA A 543 -20.80 -13.33 -8.93
C ALA A 543 -19.72 -13.68 -9.97
N ILE A 544 -19.45 -14.98 -10.17
CA ILE A 544 -18.46 -15.46 -11.15
C ILE A 544 -19.00 -15.26 -12.57
N LEU A 545 -20.26 -15.65 -12.80
CA LEU A 545 -20.90 -15.56 -14.11
C LEU A 545 -21.05 -14.10 -14.57
N TRP A 546 -21.33 -13.16 -13.67
CA TRP A 546 -21.38 -11.73 -14.02
C TRP A 546 -20.05 -11.25 -14.61
N ILE A 547 -18.92 -11.66 -14.02
CA ILE A 547 -17.58 -11.30 -14.53
C ILE A 547 -17.32 -11.94 -15.89
N LEU A 548 -17.64 -13.23 -16.03
CA LEU A 548 -17.43 -13.95 -17.29
C LEU A 548 -18.33 -13.42 -18.41
N GLN A 549 -19.56 -12.99 -18.10
CA GLN A 549 -20.44 -12.30 -19.04
C GLN A 549 -19.80 -11.00 -19.52
N LYS A 550 -19.24 -10.18 -18.62
CA LYS A 550 -18.50 -8.97 -19.03
C LYS A 550 -17.25 -9.30 -19.83
N ALA A 551 -16.53 -10.36 -19.49
CA ALA A 551 -15.31 -10.78 -20.19
C ALA A 551 -15.57 -11.33 -21.61
N ALA A 552 -16.81 -11.76 -21.90
CA ALA A 552 -17.25 -12.17 -23.22
C ALA A 552 -17.74 -10.99 -24.08
N GLU A 553 -18.12 -9.86 -23.47
CA GLU A 553 -18.53 -8.67 -24.21
C GLU A 553 -17.33 -8.07 -24.98
N PRO A 554 -17.46 -7.73 -26.28
CA PRO A 554 -16.36 -7.15 -27.07
C PRO A 554 -15.76 -5.87 -26.50
N LYS A 555 -16.55 -5.15 -25.69
CA LYS A 555 -16.22 -3.88 -25.06
C LYS A 555 -15.15 -4.00 -23.97
N TYR A 556 -15.16 -5.11 -23.22
CA TYR A 556 -14.36 -5.24 -22.01
C TYR A 556 -13.28 -6.32 -22.16
N CYS A 557 -12.16 -6.09 -21.47
CA CYS A 557 -11.08 -7.06 -21.33
C CYS A 557 -10.71 -7.18 -19.85
N LEU A 558 -10.36 -8.39 -19.41
CA LEU A 558 -9.75 -8.60 -18.10
C LEU A 558 -8.23 -8.41 -18.17
N SER A 559 -7.57 -8.16 -17.03
CA SER A 559 -6.12 -7.90 -16.97
C SER A 559 -5.34 -9.02 -16.27
N LEU A 560 -4.55 -9.77 -17.05
CA LEU A 560 -3.78 -10.94 -16.60
C LEU A 560 -2.25 -10.71 -16.71
N GLY A 561 -1.48 -11.34 -15.83
CA GLY A 561 -0.02 -11.37 -15.92
C GLY A 561 0.71 -10.13 -15.39
N MET A 562 2.02 -10.05 -15.65
CA MET A 562 2.93 -9.11 -14.97
C MET A 562 3.19 -7.82 -15.77
N GLY A 563 2.85 -7.80 -17.06
CA GLY A 563 3.10 -6.67 -17.97
C GLY A 563 2.03 -5.56 -17.96
N LYS A 564 1.03 -5.62 -17.05
CA LYS A 564 -0.09 -4.67 -16.99
C LYS A 564 0.31 -3.19 -17.05
N PRO A 565 1.38 -2.73 -16.36
CA PRO A 565 1.75 -1.32 -16.43
C PRO A 565 2.28 -0.86 -17.81
N LEU A 566 2.64 -1.81 -18.68
CA LEU A 566 3.02 -1.55 -20.07
C LEU A 566 1.81 -1.67 -21.02
N GLY A 567 0.62 -1.95 -20.50
CA GLY A 567 -0.60 -2.22 -21.26
C GLY A 567 -0.75 -3.66 -21.73
N MET A 568 0.16 -4.56 -21.33
CA MET A 568 0.10 -5.99 -21.67
C MET A 568 -0.91 -6.74 -20.80
N GLY A 569 -1.43 -7.86 -21.30
CA GLY A 569 -2.23 -8.79 -20.54
C GLY A 569 -3.74 -8.56 -20.58
N ALA A 570 -4.24 -7.74 -21.51
CA ALA A 570 -5.66 -7.70 -21.85
C ALA A 570 -6.10 -9.06 -22.44
N VAL A 571 -7.19 -9.63 -21.91
CA VAL A 571 -7.75 -10.91 -22.36
C VAL A 571 -9.28 -10.86 -22.41
N LYS A 572 -9.88 -11.59 -23.36
CA LYS A 572 -11.32 -11.92 -23.39
C LYS A 572 -11.53 -13.37 -22.99
N ILE A 573 -12.68 -13.67 -22.43
CA ILE A 573 -13.05 -15.02 -22.00
C ILE A 573 -14.47 -15.32 -22.47
N GLU A 574 -14.57 -16.25 -23.41
CA GLU A 574 -15.82 -16.94 -23.72
C GLU A 574 -16.01 -18.07 -22.71
N HIS A 575 -17.26 -18.36 -22.34
CA HIS A 575 -17.55 -19.35 -21.33
C HIS A 575 -18.84 -20.14 -21.62
N GLN A 576 -18.87 -21.38 -21.15
CA GLN A 576 -20.04 -22.24 -21.17
C GLN A 576 -20.21 -22.88 -19.79
N LEU A 577 -21.35 -22.65 -19.15
CA LEU A 577 -21.69 -23.27 -17.87
C LEU A 577 -22.16 -24.71 -18.13
N LEU A 578 -21.69 -25.63 -17.29
CA LEU A 578 -22.08 -27.04 -17.27
C LEU A 578 -22.42 -27.43 -15.84
N LEU A 579 -23.68 -27.83 -15.60
CA LEU A 579 -24.12 -28.30 -14.28
C LEU A 579 -23.97 -29.82 -14.18
N SER A 580 -23.67 -30.29 -12.96
CA SER A 580 -23.52 -31.70 -12.66
C SER A 580 -24.59 -32.17 -11.68
N ASN A 581 -25.31 -33.23 -12.08
CA ASN A 581 -26.13 -34.02 -11.18
C ASN A 581 -25.26 -35.08 -10.49
N ARG A 582 -24.72 -34.72 -9.32
CA ARG A 582 -23.86 -35.62 -8.54
C ARG A 582 -24.56 -36.89 -8.09
N GLN A 583 -25.86 -36.82 -7.78
CA GLN A 583 -26.62 -38.00 -7.39
C GLN A 583 -26.67 -39.01 -8.55
N GLU A 584 -26.96 -38.53 -9.76
CA GLU A 584 -26.95 -39.38 -10.95
C GLU A 584 -25.55 -39.94 -11.23
N ARG A 585 -24.51 -39.08 -11.22
CA ARG A 585 -23.11 -39.47 -11.45
C ARG A 585 -22.64 -40.63 -10.57
N TYR A 586 -23.00 -40.62 -9.29
CA TYR A 586 -22.56 -41.63 -8.33
C TYR A 586 -23.58 -42.76 -8.12
N SER A 587 -24.74 -42.72 -8.79
CA SER A 587 -25.74 -43.80 -8.73
C SER A 587 -25.50 -44.91 -9.74
N LYS A 588 -24.85 -44.62 -10.87
CA LYS A 588 -24.61 -45.58 -11.98
C LYS A 588 -23.29 -45.25 -12.68
N LEU A 589 -22.57 -46.30 -13.11
CA LEU A 589 -21.29 -46.15 -13.82
C LEU A 589 -21.48 -45.88 -15.33
N PHE A 590 -22.48 -46.52 -15.94
CA PHE A 590 -22.76 -46.45 -17.38
C PHE A 590 -24.20 -46.02 -17.68
N SER A 591 -24.39 -45.32 -18.80
CA SER A 591 -25.69 -45.00 -19.38
C SER A 591 -26.36 -46.24 -19.99
N SER A 592 -27.63 -46.12 -20.39
CA SER A 592 -28.32 -47.16 -21.18
C SER A 592 -27.63 -47.45 -22.53
N SER A 593 -26.82 -46.53 -23.03
CA SER A 593 -25.99 -46.69 -24.24
C SER A 593 -24.59 -47.23 -23.96
N HIS A 594 -24.30 -47.74 -22.76
CA HIS A 594 -22.99 -48.28 -22.33
C HIS A 594 -21.83 -47.27 -22.39
N GLN A 595 -22.13 -45.97 -22.36
CA GLN A 595 -21.12 -44.91 -22.23
C GLN A 595 -20.97 -44.51 -20.76
N TRP A 596 -19.83 -43.91 -20.41
CA TRP A 596 -19.61 -43.36 -19.07
C TRP A 596 -20.72 -42.36 -18.71
N LEU A 597 -21.40 -42.58 -17.59
CA LEU A 597 -22.37 -41.62 -17.08
C LEU A 597 -21.61 -40.49 -16.36
N SER A 598 -21.33 -39.39 -17.06
CA SER A 598 -20.61 -38.25 -16.49
C SER A 598 -21.44 -37.47 -15.45
N GLY A 599 -22.75 -37.70 -15.40
CA GLY A 599 -23.70 -36.98 -14.54
C GLY A 599 -23.73 -35.48 -14.88
N GLU A 600 -23.58 -35.16 -16.16
CA GLU A 600 -23.94 -33.85 -16.70
C GLU A 600 -25.45 -33.70 -16.66
N ASP A 601 -25.92 -32.61 -16.07
CA ASP A 601 -27.35 -32.28 -16.04
C ASP A 601 -27.87 -31.94 -17.45
N ASN A 602 -29.18 -31.82 -17.61
CA ASN A 602 -29.78 -31.35 -18.85
C ASN A 602 -29.32 -29.91 -19.15
N GLN A 603 -28.38 -29.79 -20.08
CA GLN A 603 -27.75 -28.51 -20.41
C GLN A 603 -28.69 -27.52 -21.13
N SER A 604 -29.93 -27.93 -21.48
CA SER A 604 -30.91 -27.04 -22.12
C SER A 604 -31.40 -25.89 -21.21
N LYS A 605 -31.25 -26.01 -19.89
CA LYS A 605 -31.69 -24.97 -18.92
C LYS A 605 -30.58 -24.03 -18.47
N THR A 606 -29.34 -24.27 -18.91
CA THR A 606 -28.17 -23.64 -18.30
C THR A 606 -28.09 -22.14 -18.57
N ASP A 607 -28.59 -21.68 -19.72
CA ASP A 607 -28.69 -20.25 -20.05
C ASP A 607 -29.70 -19.50 -19.15
N SER A 608 -30.83 -20.14 -18.83
CA SER A 608 -31.82 -19.58 -17.89
C SER A 608 -31.21 -19.49 -16.49
N ILE A 609 -30.58 -20.57 -16.01
CA ILE A 609 -29.95 -20.61 -14.69
C ILE A 609 -28.83 -19.56 -14.58
N LEU A 610 -28.03 -19.39 -15.63
CA LEU A 610 -26.99 -18.36 -15.70
C LEU A 610 -27.61 -16.97 -15.50
N THR A 611 -28.69 -16.67 -16.22
CA THR A 611 -29.40 -15.39 -16.12
C THR A 611 -30.00 -15.18 -14.73
N ASP A 612 -30.61 -16.20 -14.16
CA ASP A 612 -31.23 -16.17 -12.83
C ASP A 612 -30.18 -15.96 -11.73
N CYS A 613 -29.04 -16.65 -11.81
CA CYS A 613 -27.93 -16.48 -10.86
C CYS A 613 -27.35 -15.07 -10.92
N ILE A 614 -27.13 -14.54 -12.13
CA ILE A 614 -26.66 -13.15 -12.31
C ILE A 614 -27.66 -12.16 -11.70
N ASN A 615 -28.96 -12.32 -11.97
CA ASN A 615 -29.99 -11.46 -11.40
C ASN A 615 -30.05 -11.57 -9.87
N ALA A 616 -29.97 -12.78 -9.31
CA ALA A 616 -29.94 -13.02 -7.87
C ALA A 616 -28.75 -12.32 -7.21
N PHE A 617 -27.56 -12.45 -7.80
CA PHE A 617 -26.35 -11.75 -7.35
C PHE A 617 -26.53 -10.22 -7.39
N GLU A 618 -26.99 -9.66 -8.52
CA GLU A 618 -27.18 -8.21 -8.64
C GLU A 618 -28.15 -7.69 -7.59
N GLN A 619 -29.32 -8.32 -7.44
CA GLN A 619 -30.33 -7.96 -6.45
C GLN A 619 -29.80 -8.07 -5.02
N PHE A 620 -29.06 -9.14 -4.72
CA PHE A 620 -28.44 -9.30 -3.41
C PHE A 620 -27.50 -8.13 -3.09
N ILE A 621 -26.66 -7.71 -4.04
CA ILE A 621 -25.75 -6.57 -3.83
C ILE A 621 -26.54 -5.27 -3.65
N VAL A 622 -27.43 -4.89 -4.58
CA VAL A 622 -28.13 -3.59 -4.47
C VAL A 622 -28.97 -3.46 -3.21
N ASN A 623 -29.47 -4.56 -2.65
CA ASN A 623 -30.24 -4.55 -1.41
C ASN A 623 -29.38 -4.50 -0.14
N ASN A 624 -28.07 -4.78 -0.21
CA ASN A 624 -27.21 -4.91 0.97
C ASN A 624 -26.07 -3.90 1.07
N ILE A 625 -25.83 -3.11 0.02
CA ILE A 625 -24.85 -2.01 0.03
C ILE A 625 -25.33 -0.81 0.85
N HIS A 626 -24.40 0.07 1.19
CA HIS A 626 -24.72 1.28 1.94
C HIS A 626 -25.37 2.34 1.03
N LEU A 627 -26.24 3.18 1.60
CA LEU A 627 -26.91 4.28 0.89
C LEU A 627 -25.93 5.20 0.13
N ASP A 628 -24.76 5.44 0.70
CA ASP A 628 -23.70 6.28 0.10
C ASP A 628 -23.08 5.68 -1.17
N ASP A 629 -23.21 4.37 -1.39
CA ASP A 629 -22.66 3.67 -2.56
C ASP A 629 -23.63 3.64 -3.75
N HIS A 630 -24.92 3.90 -3.53
CA HIS A 630 -25.87 4.09 -4.62
C HIS A 630 -25.59 5.40 -5.38
N PRO A 631 -25.99 5.50 -6.66
CA PRO A 631 -25.88 6.75 -7.41
C PRO A 631 -26.67 7.89 -6.76
N GLU A 632 -26.25 9.12 -7.01
CA GLU A 632 -26.94 10.32 -6.57
C GLU A 632 -28.35 10.39 -7.18
N GLY A 633 -29.34 10.70 -6.34
CA GLY A 633 -30.74 10.88 -6.75
C GLY A 633 -31.60 9.62 -6.85
N HIS A 634 -31.04 8.41 -6.80
CA HIS A 634 -31.81 7.17 -6.86
C HIS A 634 -31.07 5.97 -6.25
N ASN A 635 -31.79 4.88 -5.96
CA ASN A 635 -31.17 3.61 -5.58
C ASN A 635 -31.00 2.75 -6.83
N ALA A 636 -29.76 2.33 -7.09
CA ALA A 636 -29.45 1.39 -8.16
C ALA A 636 -30.29 0.10 -8.04
N VAL A 637 -30.79 -0.39 -9.18
CA VAL A 637 -31.47 -1.69 -9.32
C VAL A 637 -30.60 -2.72 -10.04
N LYS A 638 -29.53 -2.26 -10.70
CA LYS A 638 -28.54 -3.08 -11.41
C LYS A 638 -27.13 -2.74 -10.96
N LEU A 639 -26.22 -3.71 -11.04
CA LEU A 639 -24.86 -3.55 -10.52
C LEU A 639 -24.08 -2.48 -11.31
N ASN A 640 -24.29 -2.41 -12.61
CA ASN A 640 -23.67 -1.42 -13.51
C ASN A 640 -24.17 0.02 -13.31
N GLU A 641 -25.21 0.25 -12.50
CA GLU A 641 -25.68 1.60 -12.16
C GLU A 641 -24.85 2.23 -11.03
N ILE A 642 -24.25 1.38 -10.18
CA ILE A 642 -23.48 1.78 -9.01
C ILE A 642 -22.19 2.49 -9.45
N PRO A 643 -21.90 3.72 -8.96
CA PRO A 643 -20.75 4.49 -9.42
C PRO A 643 -19.39 3.78 -9.33
N ARG A 644 -19.09 3.04 -8.24
CA ARG A 644 -17.81 2.29 -8.15
C ARG A 644 -17.71 1.19 -9.20
N ILE A 645 -18.83 0.56 -9.55
CA ILE A 645 -18.88 -0.48 -10.58
C ILE A 645 -18.74 0.14 -11.96
N LYS A 646 -19.32 1.32 -12.19
CA LYS A 646 -19.04 2.12 -13.41
C LYS A 646 -17.56 2.46 -13.53
N MET A 647 -16.89 2.85 -12.44
CA MET A 647 -15.44 3.06 -12.44
C MET A 647 -14.68 1.79 -12.85
N LEU A 648 -15.08 0.61 -12.35
CA LEU A 648 -14.51 -0.67 -12.77
C LEU A 648 -14.72 -0.90 -14.27
N LEU A 649 -15.94 -0.75 -14.77
CA LEU A 649 -16.26 -0.99 -16.17
C LEU A 649 -15.50 -0.03 -17.12
N LEU A 650 -15.33 1.24 -16.75
CA LEU A 650 -14.47 2.17 -17.49
C LEU A 650 -13.02 1.68 -17.54
N MET A 651 -12.49 1.17 -16.43
CA MET A 651 -11.12 0.63 -16.36
C MET A 651 -10.95 -0.68 -17.17
N LEU A 652 -12.01 -1.48 -17.31
CA LEU A 652 -12.00 -2.73 -18.09
C LEU A 652 -12.21 -2.49 -19.59
N GLN A 653 -12.57 -1.27 -20.00
CA GLN A 653 -12.87 -0.96 -21.38
C GLN A 653 -11.61 -1.07 -22.26
N CYS A 654 -11.68 -1.88 -23.33
CA CYS A 654 -10.57 -2.11 -24.26
C CYS A 654 -10.93 -1.82 -25.73
N ASP A 655 -12.21 -1.62 -26.06
CA ASP A 655 -12.67 -1.15 -27.38
C ASP A 655 -12.38 0.35 -27.61
N ARG A 656 -12.33 1.13 -26.53
CA ARG A 656 -12.00 2.55 -26.53
C ARG A 656 -11.23 2.92 -25.26
N PRO A 657 -9.96 2.48 -25.11
CA PRO A 657 -9.15 2.87 -23.97
C PRO A 657 -8.81 4.36 -24.03
N PRO A 658 -8.43 4.97 -22.89
CA PRO A 658 -7.94 6.34 -22.86
C PRO A 658 -6.63 6.49 -23.66
N SER A 659 -6.29 7.73 -24.02
CA SER A 659 -5.09 7.98 -24.82
C SER A 659 -3.81 7.54 -24.10
N SER A 660 -2.80 7.14 -24.87
CA SER A 660 -1.47 6.80 -24.31
C SER A 660 -0.81 7.97 -23.59
N ASN A 661 -1.16 9.21 -23.93
CA ASN A 661 -0.64 10.41 -23.27
C ASN A 661 -1.26 10.62 -21.87
N ASP A 662 -2.52 10.25 -21.70
CA ASP A 662 -3.24 10.36 -20.43
C ASP A 662 -2.92 9.22 -19.47
N THR A 663 -2.33 8.14 -20.00
CA THR A 663 -2.04 6.90 -19.26
C THR A 663 -0.58 6.47 -19.25
N ARG A 664 0.35 7.35 -19.64
CA ARG A 664 1.79 7.09 -19.48
C ARG A 664 2.24 7.31 -18.03
N TYR A 665 3.42 6.78 -17.70
CA TYR A 665 4.11 7.22 -16.51
C TYR A 665 4.60 8.66 -16.68
N MET A 666 4.39 9.47 -15.65
CA MET A 666 5.11 10.73 -15.48
C MET A 666 6.61 10.46 -15.28
N THR A 667 7.44 11.38 -15.78
CA THR A 667 8.89 11.30 -15.84
C THR A 667 9.56 12.28 -14.89
N ILE A 668 10.76 11.92 -14.43
CA ILE A 668 11.55 12.77 -13.51
C ILE A 668 12.31 13.83 -14.31
N GLU A 669 12.73 13.47 -15.51
CA GLU A 669 13.53 14.27 -16.44
C GLU A 669 12.76 15.54 -16.85
N ALA A 670 11.47 15.39 -17.17
CA ALA A 670 10.57 16.51 -17.45
C ALA A 670 9.98 17.16 -16.18
N LYS A 671 10.42 16.72 -14.98
CA LYS A 671 10.05 17.31 -13.68
C LYS A 671 8.53 17.30 -13.40
N GLU A 672 7.80 16.36 -13.95
CA GLU A 672 6.33 16.34 -13.91
C GLU A 672 5.78 16.16 -12.49
N TYR A 673 6.55 15.54 -11.59
CA TYR A 673 6.15 15.33 -10.19
C TYR A 673 6.34 16.56 -9.28
N ILE A 674 7.00 17.64 -9.74
CA ILE A 674 7.39 18.77 -8.86
C ILE A 674 6.18 19.43 -8.19
N ASN A 675 5.08 19.61 -8.93
CA ASN A 675 3.90 20.32 -8.45
C ASN A 675 2.84 19.40 -7.84
N ARG A 676 3.21 18.13 -7.53
CA ARG A 676 2.30 17.13 -6.95
C ARG A 676 0.93 17.12 -7.64
N PRO A 677 0.87 16.90 -8.97
CA PRO A 677 -0.42 16.79 -9.63
C PRO A 677 -1.18 15.60 -9.03
N VAL A 678 -2.50 15.72 -8.99
CA VAL A 678 -3.43 14.76 -8.42
C VAL A 678 -3.92 13.85 -9.53
N LEU A 679 -4.03 12.55 -9.24
CA LEU A 679 -4.54 11.60 -10.22
C LEU A 679 -6.06 11.79 -10.38
N PRO A 680 -6.60 12.05 -11.59
CA PRO A 680 -8.03 12.19 -11.83
C PRO A 680 -8.78 10.87 -11.59
N THR A 681 -10.11 10.93 -11.55
CA THR A 681 -10.97 9.73 -11.47
C THR A 681 -11.05 9.02 -12.83
N PRO A 682 -11.44 7.73 -12.89
CA PRO A 682 -11.73 7.05 -14.15
C PRO A 682 -12.74 7.80 -15.02
N PHE A 683 -13.77 8.42 -14.41
CA PHE A 683 -14.73 9.25 -15.14
C PHE A 683 -14.06 10.43 -15.83
N GLN A 684 -13.21 11.19 -15.13
CA GLN A 684 -12.52 12.34 -15.72
C GLN A 684 -11.53 11.92 -16.82
N VAL A 685 -10.77 10.84 -16.62
CA VAL A 685 -9.82 10.32 -17.64
C VAL A 685 -10.54 9.93 -18.93
N MET A 686 -11.74 9.35 -18.80
CA MET A 686 -12.54 8.90 -19.95
C MET A 686 -13.39 10.01 -20.57
N GLY A 687 -13.39 11.22 -20.01
CA GLY A 687 -14.28 12.31 -20.45
C GLY A 687 -15.76 12.08 -20.09
N GLU A 688 -16.04 11.23 -19.10
CA GLU A 688 -17.37 10.77 -18.71
C GLU A 688 -17.85 11.40 -17.39
N LEU A 689 -17.43 12.64 -17.10
CA LEU A 689 -17.79 13.35 -15.86
C LEU A 689 -19.30 13.46 -15.61
N GLY A 690 -20.10 13.54 -16.68
CA GLY A 690 -21.57 13.55 -16.59
C GLY A 690 -22.17 12.26 -16.02
N GLN A 691 -21.43 11.14 -16.14
CA GLN A 691 -21.81 9.84 -15.59
C GLN A 691 -21.39 9.67 -14.12
N ASP A 692 -20.54 10.56 -13.59
CA ASP A 692 -20.11 10.52 -12.20
C ASP A 692 -21.25 11.00 -11.28
N LYS A 693 -22.05 10.03 -10.85
CA LYS A 693 -23.16 10.16 -9.90
C LYS A 693 -22.76 9.68 -8.50
N ARG A 694 -21.49 9.79 -8.11
CA ARG A 694 -21.07 9.49 -6.72
C ARG A 694 -21.72 10.49 -5.76
N ARG A 695 -22.19 10.02 -4.61
CA ARG A 695 -22.78 10.87 -3.57
C ARG A 695 -21.67 11.56 -2.77
N PHE A 696 -21.58 12.88 -2.86
CA PHE A 696 -20.68 13.70 -2.05
C PHE A 696 -21.48 14.36 -0.91
N ARG A 697 -20.93 14.38 0.32
CA ARG A 697 -21.48 15.26 1.37
C ARG A 697 -20.94 16.67 1.15
N ASN A 698 -21.82 17.66 1.05
CA ASN A 698 -21.42 19.07 1.04
C ASN A 698 -20.60 19.38 2.30
N THR A 699 -19.32 19.66 2.11
CA THR A 699 -18.40 20.10 3.18
C THR A 699 -18.46 21.62 3.41
N SER A 700 -19.45 22.30 2.82
CA SER A 700 -19.61 23.76 2.88
C SER A 700 -20.13 24.30 4.21
N ASN A 701 -20.50 23.45 5.17
CA ASN A 701 -20.87 23.86 6.53
C ASN A 701 -19.74 23.54 7.52
N VAL A 702 -18.58 24.20 7.36
CA VAL A 702 -17.61 24.36 8.45
C VAL A 702 -18.06 25.55 9.30
N ASN A 703 -19.18 25.36 9.98
CA ASN A 703 -19.52 26.04 11.22
C ASN A 703 -20.10 24.95 12.09
N LEU A 704 -19.24 24.23 12.78
CA LEU A 704 -19.66 23.36 13.87
C LEU A 704 -20.03 24.28 15.04
N PRO A 705 -21.30 24.30 15.48
CA PRO A 705 -21.53 24.50 16.90
C PRO A 705 -20.75 23.39 17.63
N LYS A 706 -20.07 23.73 18.73
CA LYS A 706 -19.66 22.70 19.70
C LYS A 706 -20.86 21.77 19.93
N PRO A 707 -20.68 20.45 20.07
CA PRO A 707 -21.78 19.58 20.44
C PRO A 707 -22.26 20.00 21.84
N THR A 708 -23.26 20.86 21.87
CA THR A 708 -24.20 20.96 22.98
C THR A 708 -24.86 19.60 23.05
N THR A 709 -24.50 18.86 24.09
CA THR A 709 -25.32 17.79 24.66
C THR A 709 -26.79 18.20 24.65
N ASN A 710 -27.66 17.31 24.15
CA ASN A 710 -29.13 17.30 24.07
C ASN A 710 -29.60 17.29 22.59
N ILE A 711 -30.25 16.31 21.94
CA ILE A 711 -31.14 15.14 22.18
C ILE A 711 -31.29 14.44 20.77
N PRO A 712 -31.81 13.21 20.57
CA PRO A 712 -31.42 11.86 20.98
C PRO A 712 -31.01 10.93 19.79
N LEU A 713 -30.23 9.88 20.06
CA LEU A 713 -30.06 8.76 19.12
C LEU A 713 -31.40 8.03 18.92
N ALA A 714 -31.80 7.82 17.67
CA ALA A 714 -32.74 6.76 17.31
C ALA A 714 -32.03 5.41 17.54
N LYS A 715 -32.15 4.87 18.77
CA LYS A 715 -31.86 3.47 19.08
C LYS A 715 -32.85 2.60 18.31
N ALA A 716 -32.37 1.50 17.73
CA ALA A 716 -33.22 0.42 17.26
C ALA A 716 -34.28 0.09 18.33
N SER A 717 -35.56 0.19 17.98
CA SER A 717 -36.68 -0.06 18.87
C SER A 717 -36.81 -1.57 19.10
N GLN A 718 -36.02 -2.07 20.04
CA GLN A 718 -36.26 -3.38 20.64
C GLN A 718 -37.57 -3.27 21.44
N GLN A 719 -38.66 -3.86 20.95
CA GLN A 719 -39.95 -3.81 21.63
C GLN A 719 -39.94 -4.77 22.83
N PHE A 720 -39.97 -4.22 24.04
CA PHE A 720 -40.03 -4.99 25.28
C PHE A 720 -41.48 -5.29 25.69
N LYS A 721 -41.73 -6.42 26.33
CA LYS A 721 -43.06 -6.78 26.87
C LYS A 721 -43.08 -6.73 28.40
N VAL A 722 -44.21 -6.28 28.98
CA VAL A 722 -44.43 -6.37 30.43
C VAL A 722 -44.33 -7.85 30.85
N GLY A 723 -43.54 -8.13 31.87
CA GLY A 723 -43.27 -9.46 32.39
C GLY A 723 -41.98 -10.12 31.91
N GLN A 724 -41.30 -9.56 30.90
CA GLN A 724 -40.01 -10.05 30.42
C GLN A 724 -38.92 -9.85 31.49
N ILE A 725 -38.06 -10.86 31.65
CA ILE A 725 -36.93 -10.88 32.60
C ILE A 725 -35.66 -10.54 31.82
N LEU A 726 -34.83 -9.66 32.38
CA LEU A 726 -33.56 -9.20 31.79
C LEU A 726 -32.45 -9.30 32.83
N ASP A 727 -31.25 -9.65 32.40
CA ASP A 727 -30.05 -9.53 33.22
C ASP A 727 -29.73 -8.04 33.44
N ALA A 728 -29.29 -7.68 34.65
CA ALA A 728 -28.94 -6.32 35.02
C ALA A 728 -27.83 -6.31 36.08
N THR A 729 -27.12 -5.19 36.18
CA THR A 729 -26.17 -4.94 37.27
C THR A 729 -26.69 -3.84 38.17
N VAL A 730 -26.65 -4.03 39.48
CA VAL A 730 -27.00 -2.99 40.46
C VAL A 730 -25.93 -1.91 40.40
N SER A 731 -26.27 -0.74 39.89
CA SER A 731 -25.32 0.37 39.71
C SER A 731 -25.24 1.32 40.92
N ASN A 732 -26.33 1.45 41.68
CA ASN A 732 -26.38 2.31 42.87
C ASN A 732 -27.56 1.92 43.78
N ILE A 733 -27.42 2.14 45.09
CA ILE A 733 -28.47 1.94 46.10
C ILE A 733 -28.49 3.17 47.03
N LYS A 734 -29.66 3.80 47.20
CA LYS A 734 -29.86 4.92 48.13
C LYS A 734 -31.16 4.74 48.91
N GLY A 735 -31.06 4.23 50.13
CA GLY A 735 -32.23 3.86 50.94
C GLY A 735 -32.99 2.70 50.30
N VAL A 736 -34.29 2.88 50.01
CA VAL A 736 -35.10 1.87 49.30
C VAL A 736 -34.98 1.98 47.77
N LYS A 737 -34.26 2.96 47.23
CA LYS A 737 -34.12 3.15 45.78
C LYS A 737 -32.92 2.38 45.25
N VAL A 738 -33.16 1.48 44.31
CA VAL A 738 -32.13 0.66 43.64
C VAL A 738 -32.09 1.02 42.16
N THR A 739 -30.90 1.31 41.63
CA THR A 739 -30.68 1.62 40.21
C THR A 739 -30.05 0.43 39.49
N TYR A 740 -30.80 -0.20 38.60
CA TYR A 740 -30.34 -1.30 37.74
C TYR A 740 -29.82 -0.76 36.40
N GLN A 741 -28.67 -1.27 35.94
CA GLN A 741 -28.13 -1.02 34.61
C GLN A 741 -28.37 -2.26 33.74
N LEU A 742 -29.13 -2.09 32.66
CA LEU A 742 -29.47 -3.12 31.68
C LEU A 742 -28.32 -3.32 30.66
N PRO A 743 -28.31 -4.43 29.88
CA PRO A 743 -27.21 -4.77 28.99
C PRO A 743 -26.99 -3.76 27.86
N ASP A 744 -28.03 -2.99 27.51
CA ASP A 744 -27.99 -1.92 26.51
C ASP A 744 -27.57 -0.54 27.09
N GLY A 745 -27.10 -0.55 28.34
CA GLY A 745 -26.63 0.62 29.10
C GLY A 745 -27.75 1.45 29.74
N ILE A 746 -29.02 1.11 29.55
CA ILE A 746 -30.13 1.87 30.15
C ILE A 746 -30.15 1.65 31.67
N LYS A 747 -30.21 2.75 32.43
CA LYS A 747 -30.36 2.71 33.88
C LYS A 747 -31.82 2.95 34.30
N LYS A 748 -32.33 2.12 35.21
CA LYS A 748 -33.68 2.24 35.78
C LYS A 748 -33.61 2.20 37.30
N THR A 749 -34.15 3.23 37.93
CA THR A 749 -34.26 3.32 39.38
C THR A 749 -35.68 2.98 39.80
N THR A 750 -35.82 2.06 40.76
CA THR A 750 -37.10 1.63 41.29
C THR A 750 -37.02 1.52 42.82
N GLU A 751 -38.16 1.58 43.49
CA GLU A 751 -38.24 1.47 44.95
C GLU A 751 -38.43 0.00 45.35
N GLU A 752 -37.42 -0.54 46.02
CA GLU A 752 -37.34 -1.92 46.51
C GLU A 752 -37.32 -1.95 48.05
N HIS A 753 -38.48 -1.82 48.69
CA HIS A 753 -38.57 -1.78 50.16
C HIS A 753 -38.00 -3.03 50.87
N LYS A 754 -38.02 -4.19 50.21
CA LYS A 754 -37.47 -5.44 50.74
C LYS A 754 -36.11 -5.77 50.11
N ALA A 755 -35.99 -5.67 48.79
CA ALA A 755 -34.77 -6.07 48.08
C ALA A 755 -33.58 -5.13 48.29
N ALA A 756 -33.81 -3.83 48.52
CA ALA A 756 -32.71 -2.90 48.78
C ALA A 756 -31.89 -3.24 50.03
N LYS A 757 -32.41 -4.06 50.96
CA LYS A 757 -31.69 -4.47 52.18
C LYS A 757 -30.62 -5.54 51.95
N PHE A 758 -30.68 -6.27 50.84
CA PHE A 758 -29.79 -7.42 50.57
C PHE A 758 -29.05 -7.33 49.22
N LEU A 759 -29.24 -6.24 48.49
CA LEU A 759 -28.54 -5.99 47.23
C LEU A 759 -27.28 -5.14 47.48
N GLU A 760 -26.25 -5.35 46.66
CA GLU A 760 -25.00 -4.58 46.71
C GLU A 760 -24.68 -3.92 45.36
N ALA A 761 -24.01 -2.77 45.39
CA ALA A 761 -23.57 -2.11 44.16
C ALA A 761 -22.49 -2.97 43.45
N GLY A 762 -22.67 -3.21 42.15
CA GLY A 762 -21.86 -4.12 41.33
C GLY A 762 -22.44 -5.54 41.20
N GLN A 763 -23.48 -5.89 41.96
CA GLN A 763 -24.10 -7.22 41.90
C GLN A 763 -24.87 -7.44 40.60
N ASN A 764 -24.66 -8.59 39.96
CA ASN A 764 -25.48 -9.03 38.82
C ASN A 764 -26.75 -9.71 39.33
N VAL A 765 -27.89 -9.30 38.79
CA VAL A 765 -29.24 -9.72 39.18
C VAL A 765 -30.10 -9.85 37.92
N LYS A 766 -31.30 -10.41 38.07
CA LYS A 766 -32.34 -10.33 37.06
C LYS A 766 -33.46 -9.41 37.52
N VAL A 767 -33.96 -8.63 36.56
CA VAL A 767 -35.06 -7.70 36.77
C VAL A 767 -36.21 -8.02 35.82
N LYS A 768 -37.43 -7.92 36.33
CA LYS A 768 -38.67 -8.11 35.57
C LYS A 768 -39.22 -6.75 35.14
N ILE A 769 -39.56 -6.62 33.87
CA ILE A 769 -40.20 -5.41 33.33
C ILE A 769 -41.63 -5.33 33.87
N THR A 770 -41.96 -4.27 34.60
CA THR A 770 -43.29 -4.06 35.19
C THR A 770 -44.14 -3.08 34.39
N ALA A 771 -43.53 -2.24 33.57
CA ALA A 771 -44.22 -1.33 32.66
C ALA A 771 -43.37 -1.00 31.45
N VAL A 772 -44.01 -0.77 30.30
CA VAL A 772 -43.42 -0.33 29.03
C VAL A 772 -44.12 0.97 28.61
N LYS A 773 -43.45 1.84 27.85
CA LYS A 773 -44.03 3.06 27.28
C LYS A 773 -44.70 2.78 25.92
N ASP A 774 -45.44 3.76 25.42
CA ASP A 774 -46.14 3.69 24.12
C ASP A 774 -45.18 3.47 22.93
N ASP A 775 -43.90 3.84 23.08
CA ASP A 775 -42.83 3.62 22.09
C ASP A 775 -42.15 2.23 22.18
N GLY A 776 -42.62 1.34 23.07
CA GLY A 776 -42.07 -0.01 23.27
C GLY A 776 -40.83 -0.07 24.18
N SER A 777 -40.36 1.06 24.71
CA SER A 777 -39.22 1.11 25.63
C SER A 777 -39.60 0.85 27.08
N ILE A 778 -38.67 0.30 27.87
CA ILE A 778 -38.89 -0.05 29.28
C ILE A 778 -39.23 1.20 30.09
N LYS A 779 -40.40 1.23 30.74
CA LYS A 779 -40.82 2.28 31.66
C LYS A 779 -40.33 1.99 33.07
N ASN A 780 -40.58 0.78 33.57
CA ASN A 780 -40.20 0.38 34.92
C ASN A 780 -39.77 -1.09 34.99
N VAL A 781 -38.88 -1.39 35.94
CA VAL A 781 -38.42 -2.75 36.26
C VAL A 781 -38.48 -2.98 37.77
N LYS A 782 -38.50 -4.24 38.18
CA LYS A 782 -38.45 -4.64 39.59
C LYS A 782 -37.51 -5.83 39.76
N TYR A 783 -36.85 -5.93 40.89
CA TYR A 783 -36.02 -7.08 41.25
C TYR A 783 -36.80 -8.39 41.08
N HIS A 784 -36.16 -9.40 40.49
CA HIS A 784 -36.73 -10.73 40.31
C HIS A 784 -35.93 -11.81 41.04
N GLU A 785 -34.63 -11.95 40.72
CA GLU A 785 -33.70 -12.92 41.33
C GLU A 785 -32.26 -12.43 41.32
#